data_AF-A0A9W9ZVX0-F1
#
_entry.id   AF-A0A9W9ZVX0-F1
#
_cell.length_a   1.000
_cell.length_b   1.000
_cell.length_c   1.000
_cell.angle_alpha   90.00
_cell.angle_beta   90.00
_cell.angle_gamma   90.00
#
_symmetry.space_group_name_H-M   'P 1'
#
loop_
_entity.id
_entity.type
_entity.pdbx_description
1 polymer ?
#
loop_
_entity_poly.entity_id
_entity_poly.type
_entity_poly.pdbx_seq_one_letter_code
_entity_poly.pdbx_strand_id
1 'polypeptide(L)'
;MSQDIYQEQSYREQEDSALMQLKSDGFEELGSNVGQERGYIYNQESLTVSIQLGEGYKPVNSQQESIEFTVHVHSSVWWSTGHAIRVTLQGSSADANSPKILRGRIAVQGQHGHVLEDHFYQSDLCAYVRRILGVERVIFNLKLVAQKLGLSEQMLNQVVTDHWQSEAEQLKRVLKNWLERQANTEERQANTDERQANTEDCAVLRKALEGLEPEEYKVKERGQLHVRNLRELALIYKGLQHNDPHMVKYLGREIKALCKSVLRDCCIEMATSEMGFNLETEKYATFLVLHRRISKDVAKKFKNMHSSSEDYRASDIFLMIVPHLIQAIKEVFKDERIPQAQSGLRGMDDTEALNEIASDIKKTVENKNISWLSCHVCKILENLCLNNNDDDRSTEDEIRNWGGSLSIITMLSFLKKFFQCSEAQRLYSRLRVFSVSIREIQLNPSDFEGSFLRDFYNVALSLLQFAKFDPSQLVRFKLIIPTNSSNTQANDVLKYDKSNETFSQQFWIRKESEGELRLEAIAHVHMKGHIRSIGARRNMRCTKAGTVVELRLSHKWGSETIDLEDFVTLTDPTARGTCVPDLEITAEMGQLTIRNEYPTLPTTSDSTVGNYNRSSSFVHQPRGHVGKNDSSSTLS
;
A
#
# COMPACT_ATOMS: atom_id res chain seq x y z
N MET A 1 -3.98 -26.67 61.76
CA MET A 1 -4.98 -27.32 62.64
C MET A 1 -6.13 -27.76 61.76
N SER A 2 -6.71 -28.94 61.98
CA SER A 2 -8.01 -29.25 61.37
C SER A 2 -9.05 -28.26 61.90
N GLN A 3 -10.03 -27.91 61.06
CA GLN A 3 -11.07 -26.93 61.39
C GLN A 3 -11.90 -27.37 62.62
N ASP A 4 -11.93 -28.68 62.88
CA ASP A 4 -12.64 -29.29 64.00
C ASP A 4 -12.00 -28.97 65.36
N ILE A 5 -10.67 -29.01 65.47
CA ILE A 5 -9.95 -28.73 66.74
C ILE A 5 -10.04 -27.24 67.11
N TYR A 6 -10.14 -26.35 66.11
CA TYR A 6 -10.28 -24.91 66.33
C TYR A 6 -11.66 -24.49 66.86
N GLN A 7 -12.68 -25.31 66.59
CA GLN A 7 -14.06 -25.09 67.03
C GLN A 7 -14.34 -25.72 68.40
N GLU A 8 -13.44 -26.56 68.92
CA GLU A 8 -13.59 -27.14 70.25
C GLU A 8 -13.53 -26.07 71.34
N GLN A 9 -14.54 -26.08 72.20
CA GLN A 9 -14.72 -25.11 73.27
C GLN A 9 -13.55 -25.13 74.27
N SER A 10 -12.98 -26.31 74.52
CA SER A 10 -11.76 -26.50 75.32
C SER A 10 -10.57 -25.69 74.78
N TYR A 11 -10.41 -25.62 73.46
CA TYR A 11 -9.32 -24.89 72.83
C TYR A 11 -9.54 -23.38 72.81
N ARG A 12 -10.80 -22.92 72.80
CA ARG A 12 -11.15 -21.49 72.77
C ARG A 12 -11.25 -20.83 74.14
N GLU A 13 -11.54 -21.59 75.19
CA GLU A 13 -11.93 -21.04 76.49
C GLU A 13 -11.00 -21.44 77.65
N GLN A 14 -10.14 -22.46 77.52
CA GLN A 14 -9.15 -22.75 78.57
C GLN A 14 -8.00 -21.74 78.54
N GLU A 15 -7.63 -21.21 79.72
CA GLU A 15 -6.51 -20.27 79.88
C GLU A 15 -5.16 -20.84 79.46
N ASP A 16 -4.98 -22.16 79.60
CA ASP A 16 -3.75 -22.87 79.20
C ASP A 16 -3.72 -23.22 77.69
N SER A 17 -4.74 -22.84 76.92
CA SER A 17 -4.75 -23.10 75.49
C SER A 17 -3.79 -22.19 74.75
N ALA A 18 -3.14 -22.73 73.72
CA ALA A 18 -2.24 -21.95 72.87
C ALA A 18 -2.94 -20.73 72.23
N LEU A 19 -4.25 -20.79 72.01
CA LEU A 19 -5.03 -19.68 71.47
C LEU A 19 -5.20 -18.54 72.49
N MET A 20 -5.48 -18.88 73.75
CA MET A 20 -5.61 -17.88 74.81
C MET A 20 -4.28 -17.26 75.19
N GLN A 21 -3.19 -18.04 75.12
CA GLN A 21 -1.83 -17.55 75.34
C GLN A 21 -1.40 -16.54 74.25
N LEU A 22 -1.74 -16.81 72.99
CA LEU A 22 -1.49 -15.85 71.89
C LEU A 22 -2.32 -14.56 72.05
N LYS A 23 -3.57 -14.67 72.51
CA LYS A 23 -4.38 -13.48 72.81
C LYS A 23 -3.81 -12.66 73.97
N SER A 24 -3.30 -13.31 75.02
CA SER A 24 -2.65 -12.60 76.13
C SER A 24 -1.33 -11.93 75.72
N ASP A 25 -0.63 -12.49 74.74
CA ASP A 25 0.60 -11.92 74.17
C ASP A 25 0.34 -10.77 73.17
N GLY A 26 -0.93 -10.34 73.02
CA GLY A 26 -1.32 -9.17 72.23
C GLY A 26 -1.63 -9.46 70.76
N PHE A 27 -1.79 -10.73 70.36
CA PHE A 27 -2.19 -11.09 69.01
C PHE A 27 -3.73 -11.04 68.86
N GLU A 28 -4.22 -10.36 67.84
CA GLU A 28 -5.65 -10.33 67.49
C GLU A 28 -6.02 -11.44 66.50
N GLU A 29 -7.14 -12.11 66.76
CA GLU A 29 -7.72 -13.10 65.87
C GLU A 29 -8.40 -12.39 64.69
N LEU A 30 -7.83 -12.49 63.49
CA LEU A 30 -8.45 -11.96 62.28
C LEU A 30 -9.67 -12.83 61.90
N GLY A 31 -10.87 -12.25 62.00
CA GLY A 31 -12.13 -12.92 61.71
C GLY A 31 -12.17 -13.52 60.30
N SER A 32 -12.42 -14.83 60.24
CA SER A 32 -12.69 -15.59 59.01
C SER A 32 -14.06 -15.19 58.45
N ASN A 33 -14.09 -14.23 57.52
CA ASN A 33 -15.26 -13.96 56.67
C ASN A 33 -15.40 -15.04 55.60
N VAL A 34 -15.74 -16.28 55.99
CA VAL A 34 -16.04 -17.36 55.04
C VAL A 34 -17.50 -17.22 54.62
N GLY A 35 -17.75 -16.30 53.68
CA GLY A 35 -18.80 -16.48 52.69
C GLY A 35 -18.26 -17.40 51.59
N GLN A 36 -19.10 -18.28 51.03
CA GLN A 36 -18.77 -19.27 49.99
C GLN A 36 -17.61 -18.84 49.07
N GLU A 37 -16.43 -19.42 49.35
CA GLU A 37 -15.17 -19.08 48.71
C GLU A 37 -15.08 -19.69 47.30
N ARG A 38 -15.49 -18.93 46.28
CA ARG A 38 -15.17 -19.24 44.88
C ARG A 38 -13.75 -18.73 44.56
N GLY A 39 -12.85 -19.62 44.14
CA GLY A 39 -11.61 -19.23 43.44
C GLY A 39 -10.27 -19.49 44.14
N TYR A 40 -10.21 -20.31 45.18
CA TYR A 40 -8.94 -20.65 45.84
C TYR A 40 -8.27 -21.88 45.22
N ILE A 41 -6.99 -21.73 44.85
CA ILE A 41 -6.11 -22.83 44.43
C ILE A 41 -5.34 -23.28 45.67
N TYR A 42 -5.34 -24.59 45.98
CA TYR A 42 -4.61 -25.10 47.12
C TYR A 42 -3.12 -25.29 46.79
N ASN A 43 -2.25 -25.09 47.78
CA ASN A 43 -0.82 -25.34 47.61
C ASN A 43 -0.58 -26.82 47.27
N GLN A 44 0.32 -27.10 46.33
CA GLN A 44 0.66 -28.46 45.85
C GLN A 44 -0.48 -29.18 45.11
N GLU A 45 -1.33 -28.43 44.41
CA GLU A 45 -2.42 -28.98 43.60
C GLU A 45 -2.09 -29.12 42.11
N SER A 46 -2.60 -30.17 41.48
CA SER A 46 -2.71 -30.29 40.04
C SER A 46 -3.95 -29.55 39.52
N LEU A 47 -3.75 -28.64 38.57
CA LEU A 47 -4.80 -27.92 37.86
C LEU A 47 -4.93 -28.42 36.43
N THR A 48 -6.14 -28.77 36.02
CA THR A 48 -6.49 -29.01 34.61
C THR A 48 -7.00 -27.73 33.99
N VAL A 49 -6.25 -27.17 33.03
CA VAL A 49 -6.61 -25.97 32.28
C VAL A 49 -7.12 -26.38 30.91
N SER A 50 -8.41 -26.17 30.64
CA SER A 50 -9.03 -26.35 29.34
C SER A 50 -9.27 -25.01 28.65
N ILE A 51 -8.96 -24.91 27.36
CA ILE A 51 -9.16 -23.72 26.53
C ILE A 51 -10.03 -24.12 25.35
N GLN A 52 -11.26 -23.64 25.29
CA GLN A 52 -12.17 -23.82 24.17
C GLN A 52 -12.16 -22.56 23.29
N LEU A 53 -11.81 -22.69 22.01
CA LEU A 53 -11.79 -21.57 21.08
C LEU A 53 -13.17 -21.40 20.41
N GLY A 54 -13.61 -20.15 20.23
CA GLY A 54 -14.80 -19.87 19.45
C GLY A 54 -14.54 -19.87 17.94
N GLU A 55 -15.60 -19.69 17.16
CA GLU A 55 -15.52 -19.78 15.70
C GLU A 55 -14.47 -18.82 15.11
N GLY A 56 -13.51 -19.39 14.37
CA GLY A 56 -12.51 -18.64 13.61
C GLY A 56 -11.07 -19.11 13.81
N TYR A 57 -10.75 -19.68 14.98
CA TYR A 57 -9.42 -20.23 15.25
C TYR A 57 -9.51 -21.68 15.73
N LYS A 58 -8.53 -22.48 15.34
CA LYS A 58 -8.31 -23.86 15.81
C LYS A 58 -6.84 -24.03 16.17
N PRO A 59 -6.46 -24.91 17.09
CA PRO A 59 -5.06 -25.16 17.40
C PRO A 59 -4.37 -25.86 16.22
N VAL A 60 -3.09 -25.55 15.95
CA VAL A 60 -2.38 -26.01 14.74
C VAL A 60 -2.27 -27.55 14.62
N ASN A 61 -2.49 -28.31 15.71
CA ASN A 61 -2.26 -29.76 15.76
C ASN A 61 -3.38 -30.58 16.44
N SER A 62 -4.58 -30.03 16.65
CA SER A 62 -5.68 -30.79 17.27
C SER A 62 -6.89 -30.88 16.33
N GLN A 63 -7.48 -32.08 16.23
CA GLN A 63 -8.82 -32.25 15.65
C GLN A 63 -9.93 -31.71 16.57
N GLN A 64 -9.57 -31.31 17.80
CA GLN A 64 -10.47 -30.80 18.84
C GLN A 64 -10.45 -29.26 18.90
N GLU A 65 -11.61 -28.68 19.18
CA GLU A 65 -11.83 -27.23 19.38
C GLU A 65 -11.46 -26.76 20.79
N SER A 66 -11.07 -27.70 21.66
CA SER A 66 -10.56 -27.47 23.01
C SER A 66 -9.12 -27.99 23.18
N ILE A 67 -8.35 -27.34 24.04
CA ILE A 67 -6.99 -27.74 24.42
C ILE A 67 -6.94 -27.91 25.94
N GLU A 68 -6.44 -29.04 26.41
CA GLU A 68 -6.28 -29.31 27.85
C GLU A 68 -4.81 -29.40 28.25
N PHE A 69 -4.48 -28.81 29.40
CA PHE A 69 -3.15 -28.84 30.02
C PHE A 69 -3.29 -29.26 31.48
N THR A 70 -2.30 -29.96 32.02
CA THR A 70 -2.18 -30.19 33.47
C THR A 70 -1.00 -29.38 34.01
N VAL A 71 -1.24 -28.55 35.02
CA VAL A 71 -0.24 -27.70 35.66
C VAL A 71 -0.11 -28.11 37.12
N HIS A 72 1.10 -28.45 37.56
CA HIS A 72 1.38 -28.74 38.97
C HIS A 72 1.81 -27.44 39.68
N VAL A 73 1.02 -26.99 40.65
CA VAL A 73 1.28 -25.75 41.38
C VAL A 73 2.23 -26.04 42.55
N HIS A 74 3.51 -25.81 42.34
CA HIS A 74 4.54 -25.94 43.39
C HIS A 74 4.73 -24.68 44.25
N SER A 75 4.04 -23.58 43.90
CA SER A 75 4.16 -22.30 44.59
C SER A 75 3.32 -22.28 45.88
N SER A 76 3.85 -21.65 46.93
CA SER A 76 3.12 -21.33 48.16
C SER A 76 2.34 -20.01 48.09
N VAL A 77 2.33 -19.36 46.92
CA VAL A 77 1.73 -18.04 46.69
C VAL A 77 0.42 -18.19 45.91
N TRP A 78 -0.68 -17.80 46.55
CA TRP A 78 -2.07 -18.03 46.16
C TRP A 78 -2.56 -17.41 44.84
N TRP A 79 -1.86 -16.43 44.26
CA TRP A 79 -2.35 -15.67 43.09
C TRP A 79 -1.51 -15.79 41.82
N SER A 80 -0.43 -16.59 41.82
CA SER A 80 0.37 -16.82 40.61
C SER A 80 1.14 -18.13 40.70
N THR A 81 0.96 -18.98 39.68
CA THR A 81 1.70 -20.25 39.54
C THR A 81 3.05 -20.06 38.85
N GLY A 82 3.33 -18.88 38.28
CA GLY A 82 4.55 -18.60 37.50
C GLY A 82 4.64 -19.33 36.15
N HIS A 83 3.64 -20.12 35.76
CA HIS A 83 3.64 -20.89 34.52
C HIS A 83 3.08 -20.08 33.34
N ALA A 84 3.79 -20.06 32.22
CA ALA A 84 3.36 -19.43 30.98
C ALA A 84 3.14 -20.48 29.89
N ILE A 85 1.90 -20.68 29.46
CA ILE A 85 1.53 -21.62 28.39
C ILE A 85 1.45 -20.85 27.07
N ARG A 86 2.16 -21.34 26.04
CA ARG A 86 2.09 -20.78 24.68
C ARG A 86 1.33 -21.72 23.77
N VAL A 87 0.32 -21.19 23.09
CA VAL A 87 -0.54 -21.95 22.17
C VAL A 87 -0.44 -21.36 20.77
N THR A 88 -0.19 -22.22 19.77
CA THR A 88 -0.16 -21.82 18.37
C THR A 88 -1.53 -22.08 17.72
N LEU A 89 -2.12 -21.04 17.11
CA LEU A 89 -3.45 -21.07 16.51
C LEU A 89 -3.39 -20.97 14.98
N GLN A 90 -4.29 -21.68 14.30
CA GLN A 90 -4.58 -21.64 12.87
C GLN A 90 -5.98 -21.09 12.62
N GLY A 91 -6.18 -20.33 11.54
CA GLY A 91 -7.52 -19.85 11.17
C GLY A 91 -8.39 -20.97 10.59
N SER A 92 -9.62 -21.13 11.08
CA SER A 92 -10.62 -22.11 10.60
C SER A 92 -11.08 -21.80 9.15
N SER A 93 -11.06 -22.78 8.24
CA SER A 93 -11.32 -22.59 6.80
C SER A 93 -12.82 -22.53 6.46
N ALA A 94 -13.31 -21.35 6.11
CA ALA A 94 -14.53 -21.18 5.30
C ALA A 94 -14.37 -19.97 4.36
N ASP A 95 -13.76 -18.89 4.86
CA ASP A 95 -13.27 -17.76 4.05
C ASP A 95 -11.92 -17.29 4.57
N ALA A 96 -10.86 -17.51 3.79
CA ALA A 96 -9.49 -17.12 4.16
C ALA A 96 -9.32 -15.61 4.36
N ASN A 97 -10.21 -14.80 3.77
CA ASN A 97 -10.12 -13.34 3.76
C ASN A 97 -11.06 -12.64 4.76
N SER A 98 -11.82 -13.37 5.57
CA SER A 98 -12.64 -12.74 6.61
C SER A 98 -11.80 -12.48 7.87
N PRO A 99 -11.76 -11.24 8.40
CA PRO A 99 -11.04 -10.93 9.63
C PRO A 99 -11.68 -11.67 10.80
N LYS A 100 -10.93 -12.55 11.45
CA LYS A 100 -11.43 -13.39 12.55
C LYS A 100 -11.17 -12.72 13.89
N ILE A 101 -12.10 -12.90 14.81
CA ILE A 101 -12.01 -12.37 16.17
C ILE A 101 -11.54 -13.51 17.06
N LEU A 102 -10.44 -13.32 17.79
CA LEU A 102 -10.02 -14.31 18.78
C LEU A 102 -10.98 -14.24 19.96
N ARG A 103 -11.71 -15.32 20.19
CA ARG A 103 -12.61 -15.49 21.33
C ARG A 103 -12.55 -16.92 21.81
N GLY A 104 -12.85 -17.15 23.08
CA GLY A 104 -12.91 -18.48 23.65
C GLY A 104 -13.25 -18.47 25.12
N ARG A 105 -13.26 -19.66 25.71
CA ARG A 105 -13.46 -19.93 27.12
C ARG A 105 -12.23 -20.64 27.65
N ILE A 106 -11.77 -20.25 28.82
CA ILE A 106 -10.77 -20.96 29.60
C ILE A 106 -11.45 -21.47 30.86
N ALA A 107 -11.28 -22.75 31.18
CA ALA A 107 -11.74 -23.34 32.42
C ALA A 107 -10.56 -24.00 33.13
N VAL A 108 -10.40 -23.70 34.41
CA VAL A 108 -9.38 -24.22 35.30
C VAL A 108 -10.08 -25.05 36.36
N GLN A 109 -9.78 -26.34 36.39
CA GLN A 109 -10.32 -27.29 37.35
C GLN A 109 -9.21 -27.78 38.26
N GLY A 110 -9.37 -27.61 39.57
CA GLY A 110 -8.48 -28.19 40.57
C GLY A 110 -8.78 -29.65 40.82
N GLN A 111 -7.75 -30.42 41.17
CA GLN A 111 -7.89 -31.81 41.63
C GLN A 111 -8.85 -31.97 42.81
N HIS A 112 -9.06 -30.90 43.60
CA HIS A 112 -9.96 -30.87 44.74
C HIS A 112 -11.37 -30.35 44.41
N GLY A 113 -11.71 -30.25 43.12
CA GLY A 113 -13.08 -30.03 42.67
C GLY A 113 -13.51 -28.56 42.55
N HIS A 114 -12.62 -27.60 42.79
CA HIS A 114 -12.91 -26.20 42.47
C HIS A 114 -12.77 -25.98 40.95
N VAL A 115 -13.66 -25.17 40.39
CA VAL A 115 -13.66 -24.84 38.97
C VAL A 115 -13.76 -23.33 38.84
N LEU A 116 -12.84 -22.74 38.08
CA LEU A 116 -12.88 -21.35 37.65
C LEU A 116 -13.00 -21.32 36.14
N GLU A 117 -13.99 -20.61 35.63
CA GLU A 117 -14.14 -20.43 34.20
C GLU A 117 -14.16 -18.96 33.87
N ASP A 118 -13.46 -18.58 32.81
CA ASP A 118 -13.51 -17.24 32.26
C ASP A 118 -13.57 -17.29 30.73
N HIS A 119 -14.02 -16.19 30.15
CA HIS A 119 -14.10 -16.05 28.70
C HIS A 119 -13.11 -14.97 28.26
N PHE A 120 -12.38 -15.21 27.18
CA PHE A 120 -11.46 -14.24 26.60
C PHE A 120 -11.95 -13.77 25.23
N TYR A 121 -11.67 -12.51 24.94
CA TYR A 121 -12.05 -11.84 23.70
C TYR A 121 -10.94 -10.89 23.24
N GLN A 122 -10.80 -10.69 21.94
CA GLN A 122 -9.88 -9.71 21.37
C GLN A 122 -10.36 -8.29 21.73
N SER A 123 -9.80 -7.70 22.79
CA SER A 123 -10.15 -6.38 23.33
C SER A 123 -9.64 -5.19 22.50
N ASP A 124 -8.72 -5.43 21.55
CA ASP A 124 -8.13 -4.36 20.73
C ASP A 124 -8.96 -4.08 19.47
N LEU A 125 -9.96 -3.20 19.61
CA LEU A 125 -10.80 -2.70 18.52
C LEU A 125 -9.98 -1.97 17.43
N CYS A 126 -8.88 -1.29 17.79
CA CYS A 126 -8.01 -0.65 16.83
C CYS A 126 -7.34 -1.68 15.91
N ALA A 127 -6.81 -2.76 16.49
CA ALA A 127 -6.23 -3.86 15.72
C ALA A 127 -7.29 -4.57 14.87
N TYR A 128 -8.51 -4.72 15.37
CA TYR A 128 -9.61 -5.32 14.62
C TYR A 128 -10.00 -4.48 13.38
N VAL A 129 -10.22 -3.16 13.54
CA VAL A 129 -10.52 -2.26 12.41
C VAL A 129 -9.40 -2.28 11.37
N ARG A 130 -8.14 -2.25 11.83
CA ARG A 130 -6.98 -2.32 10.93
C ARG A 130 -6.95 -3.62 10.14
N ARG A 131 -7.34 -4.74 10.74
CA ARG A 131 -7.42 -6.04 10.07
C ARG A 131 -8.56 -6.08 9.05
N ILE A 132 -9.72 -5.50 9.38
CA ILE A 132 -10.83 -5.37 8.41
C ILE A 132 -10.40 -4.58 7.18
N LEU A 133 -9.69 -3.48 7.39
CA LEU A 133 -9.23 -2.62 6.31
C LEU A 133 -7.97 -3.18 5.59
N GLY A 134 -7.28 -4.17 6.17
CA GLY A 134 -6.00 -4.70 5.67
C GLY A 134 -4.86 -3.67 5.73
N VAL A 135 -4.77 -2.92 6.85
CA VAL A 135 -3.82 -1.82 7.07
C VAL A 135 -3.01 -1.92 8.37
N GLU A 136 -2.74 -3.14 8.86
CA GLU A 136 -2.17 -3.42 10.18
C GLU A 136 -0.81 -2.76 10.45
N ARG A 137 -0.01 -2.53 9.41
CA ARG A 137 1.35 -1.99 9.53
C ARG A 137 1.65 -0.83 8.57
N VAL A 138 0.61 -0.25 7.99
CA VAL A 138 0.74 0.80 6.97
C VAL A 138 0.08 2.08 7.42
N ILE A 139 0.57 3.20 6.88
CA ILE A 139 -0.07 4.50 7.06
C ILE A 139 -1.28 4.54 6.13
N PHE A 140 -2.43 4.91 6.67
CA PHE A 140 -3.68 4.99 5.93
C PHE A 140 -4.40 6.32 6.20
N ASN A 141 -5.35 6.65 5.32
CA ASN A 141 -6.20 7.83 5.43
C ASN A 141 -7.43 7.51 6.29
N LEU A 142 -7.48 8.10 7.48
CA LEU A 142 -8.56 7.88 8.44
C LEU A 142 -9.85 8.65 8.10
N LYS A 143 -9.81 9.58 7.13
CA LYS A 143 -10.89 10.53 6.89
C LYS A 143 -12.24 9.86 6.60
N LEU A 144 -12.29 8.99 5.60
CA LEU A 144 -13.52 8.29 5.22
C LEU A 144 -13.94 7.24 6.27
N VAL A 145 -12.98 6.58 6.91
CA VAL A 145 -13.23 5.66 8.03
C VAL A 145 -13.93 6.39 9.19
N ALA A 146 -13.41 7.55 9.60
CA ALA A 146 -13.99 8.34 10.68
C ALA A 146 -15.37 8.91 10.32
N GLN A 147 -15.58 9.31 9.07
CA GLN A 147 -16.88 9.77 8.58
C GLN A 147 -17.92 8.64 8.58
N LYS A 148 -17.56 7.42 8.16
CA LYS A 148 -18.45 6.25 8.27
C LYS A 148 -18.79 5.88 9.71
N LEU A 149 -17.85 6.11 10.64
CA LEU A 149 -18.08 5.98 12.08
C LEU A 149 -18.80 7.21 12.69
N GLY A 150 -19.30 8.12 11.85
CA GLY A 150 -20.14 9.26 12.22
C GLY A 150 -19.39 10.46 12.80
N LEU A 151 -18.05 10.46 12.84
CA LEU A 151 -17.29 11.56 13.41
C LEU A 151 -17.42 12.82 12.53
N SER A 152 -17.68 13.98 13.15
CA SER A 152 -17.80 15.23 12.40
C SER A 152 -16.45 15.67 11.82
N GLU A 153 -16.47 16.41 10.72
CA GLU A 153 -15.24 16.89 10.08
C GLU A 153 -14.41 17.78 11.00
N GLN A 154 -15.06 18.61 11.84
CA GLN A 154 -14.38 19.45 12.83
C GLN A 154 -13.65 18.61 13.88
N MET A 155 -14.30 17.59 14.45
CA MET A 155 -13.67 16.70 15.43
C MET A 155 -12.55 15.88 14.82
N LEU A 156 -12.74 15.41 13.58
CA LEU A 156 -11.70 14.70 12.84
C LEU A 156 -10.46 15.58 12.62
N ASN A 157 -10.65 16.83 12.17
CA ASN A 157 -9.56 17.77 11.97
C ASN A 157 -8.78 18.03 13.27
N GLN A 158 -9.48 18.10 14.41
CA GLN A 158 -8.85 18.22 15.72
C GLN A 158 -8.04 16.97 16.08
N VAL A 159 -8.63 15.77 15.97
CA VAL A 159 -7.96 14.49 16.27
C VAL A 159 -6.69 14.32 15.42
N VAL A 160 -6.79 14.64 14.14
CA VAL A 160 -5.67 14.58 13.20
C VAL A 160 -4.58 15.58 13.55
N THR A 161 -4.95 16.79 13.96
CA THR A 161 -4.00 17.85 14.32
C THR A 161 -3.28 17.53 15.62
N ASP A 162 -3.99 16.98 16.62
CA ASP A 162 -3.43 16.68 17.94
C ASP A 162 -2.59 15.40 17.94
N HIS A 163 -2.98 14.41 17.14
CA HIS A 163 -2.38 13.08 17.11
C HIS A 163 -1.73 12.73 15.77
N TRP A 164 -1.14 13.73 15.09
CA TRP A 164 -0.50 13.53 13.78
C TRP A 164 0.62 12.48 13.78
N GLN A 165 1.19 12.14 14.95
CA GLN A 165 2.30 11.20 15.09
C GLN A 165 1.90 9.74 14.86
N SER A 166 0.63 9.38 15.07
CA SER A 166 0.20 7.97 15.08
C SER A 166 -1.22 7.76 14.59
N GLU A 167 -1.39 6.96 13.53
CA GLU A 167 -2.70 6.45 13.10
C GLU A 167 -3.39 5.66 14.21
N ALA A 168 -2.63 5.02 15.11
CA ALA A 168 -3.20 4.21 16.20
C ALA A 168 -3.94 5.10 17.19
N GLU A 169 -3.31 6.21 17.58
CA GLU A 169 -3.91 7.18 18.50
C GLU A 169 -5.07 7.92 17.86
N GLN A 170 -4.96 8.28 16.57
CA GLN A 170 -6.08 8.87 15.84
C GLN A 170 -7.27 7.90 15.80
N LEU A 171 -7.05 6.64 15.42
CA LEU A 171 -8.11 5.64 15.35
C LEU A 171 -8.71 5.36 16.73
N LYS A 172 -7.88 5.28 17.78
CA LYS A 172 -8.34 5.09 19.17
C LYS A 172 -9.30 6.18 19.61
N ARG A 173 -9.01 7.45 19.26
CA ARG A 173 -9.90 8.59 19.53
C ARG A 173 -11.22 8.49 18.75
N VAL A 174 -11.16 8.13 17.47
CA VAL A 174 -12.36 7.93 16.63
C VAL A 174 -13.23 6.82 17.22
N LEU A 175 -12.65 5.68 17.57
CA LEU A 175 -13.37 4.53 18.13
C LEU A 175 -13.95 4.83 19.51
N LYS A 176 -13.24 5.58 20.36
CA LYS A 176 -13.78 6.02 21.65
C LYS A 176 -15.05 6.84 21.47
N ASN A 177 -15.04 7.80 20.55
CA ASN A 177 -16.23 8.61 20.27
C ASN A 177 -17.38 7.78 19.67
N TRP A 178 -17.06 6.82 18.81
CA TRP A 178 -18.05 5.89 18.27
C TRP A 178 -18.69 5.05 19.37
N LEU A 179 -17.90 4.47 20.29
CA LEU A 179 -18.40 3.70 21.44
C LEU A 179 -19.29 4.55 22.36
N GLU A 180 -18.86 5.77 22.69
CA GLU A 180 -19.64 6.72 23.51
C GLU A 180 -21.02 7.00 22.88
N ARG A 181 -21.11 7.06 21.55
CA ARG A 181 -22.39 7.23 20.84
C ARG A 181 -23.24 5.96 20.83
N GLN A 182 -22.64 4.79 20.65
CA GLN A 182 -23.37 3.53 20.74
C GLN A 182 -23.94 3.32 22.15
N ALA A 183 -23.19 3.68 23.19
CA ALA A 183 -23.64 3.59 24.58
C ALA A 183 -24.82 4.53 24.92
N ASN A 184 -24.95 5.65 24.21
CA ASN A 184 -26.01 6.64 24.40
C ASN A 184 -27.28 6.33 23.58
N THR A 185 -27.32 5.23 22.83
CA THR A 185 -28.51 4.82 22.06
C THR A 185 -29.43 4.03 22.99
N GLU A 186 -30.71 4.42 23.06
CA GLU A 186 -31.70 4.00 24.08
C GLU A 186 -31.90 2.46 24.20
N GLU A 187 -31.49 1.67 23.20
CA GLU A 187 -31.56 0.19 23.22
C GLU A 187 -30.55 -0.51 24.14
N ARG A 188 -29.48 0.16 24.59
CA ARG A 188 -28.41 -0.48 25.40
C ARG A 188 -28.65 -0.48 26.91
N GLN A 189 -29.66 0.25 27.40
CA GLN A 189 -29.82 0.51 28.83
C GLN A 189 -30.65 -0.54 29.59
N ALA A 190 -31.09 -1.63 28.96
CA ALA A 190 -31.81 -2.69 29.65
C ALA A 190 -31.29 -4.08 29.26
N ASN A 191 -30.45 -4.68 30.11
CA ASN A 191 -30.08 -6.10 30.15
C ASN A 191 -29.15 -6.65 29.07
N THR A 192 -27.92 -6.14 28.97
CA THR A 192 -26.85 -6.84 28.24
C THR A 192 -25.58 -6.91 29.09
N ASP A 193 -25.09 -8.13 29.35
CA ASP A 193 -23.76 -8.33 29.92
C ASP A 193 -22.73 -7.58 29.07
N GLU A 194 -21.78 -6.84 29.68
CA GLU A 194 -20.72 -6.08 28.98
C GLU A 194 -19.97 -6.93 27.94
N ARG A 195 -19.96 -8.25 28.14
CA ARG A 195 -19.30 -9.27 27.29
C ARG A 195 -20.08 -9.54 25.99
N GLN A 196 -21.41 -9.46 26.01
CA GLN A 196 -22.27 -9.63 24.84
C GLN A 196 -22.36 -8.34 24.00
N ALA A 197 -22.33 -7.18 24.69
CA ALA A 197 -22.25 -5.86 24.06
C ALA A 197 -21.02 -5.71 23.12
N ASN A 198 -19.85 -6.23 23.52
CA ASN A 198 -18.62 -6.16 22.71
C ASN A 198 -18.66 -7.02 21.42
N THR A 199 -19.43 -8.11 21.41
CA THR A 199 -19.59 -8.97 20.23
C THR A 199 -20.48 -8.29 19.18
N GLU A 200 -21.57 -7.67 19.65
CA GLU A 200 -22.44 -6.83 18.81
C GLU A 200 -21.66 -5.63 18.27
N ASP A 201 -20.82 -4.98 19.08
CA ASP A 201 -20.00 -3.83 18.63
C ASP A 201 -19.10 -4.18 17.46
N CYS A 202 -18.45 -5.35 17.46
CA CYS A 202 -17.57 -5.75 16.36
C CYS A 202 -18.33 -6.11 15.08
N ALA A 203 -19.56 -6.64 15.20
CA ALA A 203 -20.42 -6.90 14.06
C ALA A 203 -20.99 -5.59 13.47
N VAL A 204 -21.46 -4.69 14.33
CA VAL A 204 -21.95 -3.36 13.94
C VAL A 204 -20.81 -2.54 13.31
N LEU A 205 -19.61 -2.60 13.88
CA LEU A 205 -18.44 -1.90 13.34
C LEU A 205 -17.99 -2.47 11.99
N ARG A 206 -18.03 -3.80 11.80
CA ARG A 206 -17.78 -4.41 10.48
C ARG A 206 -18.79 -3.88 9.47
N LYS A 207 -20.08 -3.96 9.80
CA LYS A 207 -21.17 -3.49 8.93
C LYS A 207 -21.07 -2.00 8.61
N ALA A 208 -20.66 -1.17 9.56
CA ALA A 208 -20.46 0.26 9.36
C ALA A 208 -19.31 0.57 8.37
N LEU A 209 -18.29 -0.29 8.32
CA LEU A 209 -17.13 -0.14 7.44
C LEU A 209 -17.26 -0.90 6.12
N GLU A 210 -18.30 -1.71 5.93
CA GLU A 210 -18.59 -2.39 4.67
C GLU A 210 -18.74 -1.41 3.50
N GLY A 211 -18.28 -1.82 2.32
CA GLY A 211 -18.27 -1.00 1.11
C GLY A 211 -17.31 0.19 1.17
N LEU A 212 -16.28 0.15 2.03
CA LEU A 212 -15.09 1.00 1.86
C LEU A 212 -14.17 0.34 0.83
N GLU A 213 -13.89 1.05 -0.25
CA GLU A 213 -12.95 0.58 -1.26
C GLU A 213 -11.51 0.88 -0.80
N PRO A 214 -10.53 -0.02 -1.04
CA PRO A 214 -9.14 0.19 -0.65
C PRO A 214 -8.56 1.55 -1.06
N GLU A 215 -8.96 2.06 -2.22
CA GLU A 215 -8.53 3.33 -2.82
C GLU A 215 -8.94 4.56 -1.99
N GLU A 216 -9.93 4.40 -1.10
CA GLU A 216 -10.45 5.46 -0.24
C GLU A 216 -9.59 5.71 1.00
N TYR A 217 -8.87 4.68 1.47
CA TYR A 217 -8.12 4.74 2.72
C TYR A 217 -6.67 4.28 2.60
N LYS A 218 -6.30 3.43 1.64
CA LYS A 218 -4.91 3.00 1.45
C LYS A 218 -4.08 4.13 0.84
N VAL A 219 -2.85 4.25 1.34
CA VAL A 219 -1.88 5.24 0.88
C VAL A 219 -0.73 4.49 0.23
N LYS A 220 -0.33 4.91 -0.97
CA LYS A 220 0.81 4.34 -1.70
C LYS A 220 2.08 4.36 -0.85
N GLU A 221 2.97 3.38 -1.03
CA GLU A 221 4.22 3.27 -0.28
C GLU A 221 5.03 4.57 -0.26
N ARG A 222 5.05 5.29 -1.38
CA ARG A 222 5.72 6.58 -1.51
C ARG A 222 5.11 7.68 -0.63
N GLY A 223 3.77 7.74 -0.53
CA GLY A 223 3.10 8.63 0.41
C GLY A 223 3.39 8.25 1.87
N GLN A 224 3.45 6.95 2.17
CA GLN A 224 3.83 6.47 3.51
C GLN A 224 5.26 6.88 3.88
N LEU A 225 6.21 6.80 2.93
CA LEU A 225 7.59 7.24 3.12
C LEU A 225 7.65 8.73 3.50
N HIS A 226 6.95 9.59 2.77
CA HIS A 226 6.91 11.03 3.07
C HIS A 226 6.32 11.31 4.45
N VAL A 227 5.24 10.64 4.83
CA VAL A 227 4.67 10.78 6.17
C VAL A 227 5.65 10.32 7.25
N ARG A 228 6.34 9.19 7.07
CA ARG A 228 7.37 8.72 8.02
C ARG A 228 8.51 9.73 8.16
N ASN A 229 9.04 10.23 7.05
CA ASN A 229 10.13 11.22 7.06
C ASN A 229 9.72 12.52 7.77
N LEU A 230 8.51 13.03 7.50
CA LEU A 230 7.98 14.21 8.18
C LEU A 230 7.85 13.98 9.69
N ARG A 231 7.38 12.79 10.08
CA ARG A 231 7.22 12.45 11.50
C ARG A 231 8.53 12.29 12.23
N GLU A 232 9.45 11.54 11.64
CA GLU A 232 10.78 11.32 12.20
C GLU A 232 11.47 12.67 12.46
N LEU A 233 11.48 13.56 11.46
CA LEU A 233 12.13 14.86 11.58
C LEU A 233 11.45 15.76 12.61
N ALA A 234 10.12 15.75 12.67
CA ALA A 234 9.36 16.51 13.65
C ALA A 234 9.55 15.99 15.08
N LEU A 235 9.70 14.67 15.26
CA LEU A 235 9.98 14.06 16.56
C LEU A 235 11.42 14.36 17.03
N ILE A 236 12.40 14.27 16.13
CA ILE A 236 13.79 14.65 16.42
C ILE A 236 13.84 16.12 16.86
N TYR A 237 13.18 17.00 16.11
CA TYR A 237 13.13 18.42 16.46
C TYR A 237 12.43 18.68 17.82
N LYS A 238 11.28 18.05 18.08
CA LYS A 238 10.58 18.19 19.36
C LYS A 238 11.38 17.64 20.55
N GLY A 239 12.20 16.62 20.33
CA GLY A 239 13.08 16.04 21.35
C GLY A 239 14.31 16.90 21.65
N LEU A 240 14.70 17.78 20.74
CA LEU A 240 15.77 18.75 20.99
C LEU A 240 15.24 19.83 21.91
N GLN A 241 15.76 19.88 23.14
CA GLN A 241 15.50 20.94 24.11
C GLN A 241 16.12 22.30 23.71
N HIS A 242 16.33 22.54 22.41
CA HIS A 242 16.94 23.75 21.83
C HIS A 242 18.34 24.13 22.33
N ASN A 243 19.09 23.19 22.91
CA ASN A 243 20.39 23.45 23.52
C ASN A 243 21.57 23.46 22.53
N ASP A 244 21.41 22.94 21.31
CA ASP A 244 22.47 22.87 20.30
C ASP A 244 22.12 23.70 19.04
N PRO A 245 22.72 24.90 18.88
CA PRO A 245 22.48 25.77 17.74
C PRO A 245 22.90 25.17 16.38
N HIS A 246 23.92 24.31 16.35
CA HIS A 246 24.40 23.69 15.11
C HIS A 246 23.42 22.63 14.64
N MET A 247 22.90 21.81 15.56
CA MET A 247 21.87 20.81 15.25
C MET A 247 20.55 21.45 14.80
N VAL A 248 20.13 22.53 15.45
CA VAL A 248 18.92 23.28 15.02
C VAL A 248 19.10 23.85 13.62
N LYS A 249 20.29 24.37 13.29
CA LYS A 249 20.60 24.87 11.95
C LYS A 249 20.59 23.75 10.89
N TYR A 250 21.22 22.61 11.20
CA TYR A 250 21.20 21.44 10.33
C TYR A 250 19.76 20.96 10.06
N LEU A 251 18.94 20.82 11.11
CA LEU A 251 17.55 20.41 10.98
C LEU A 251 16.70 21.41 10.21
N GLY A 252 16.93 22.72 10.38
CA GLY A 252 16.23 23.73 9.59
C GLY A 252 16.46 23.56 8.09
N ARG A 253 17.69 23.19 7.68
CA ARG A 253 18.01 22.86 6.27
C ARG A 253 17.32 21.58 5.82
N GLU A 254 17.39 20.51 6.61
CA GLU A 254 16.71 19.23 6.31
C GLU A 254 15.19 19.41 6.20
N ILE A 255 14.58 20.20 7.08
CA ILE A 255 13.14 20.51 7.07
C ILE A 255 12.75 21.21 5.77
N LYS A 256 13.50 22.24 5.38
CA LYS A 256 13.28 22.97 4.12
C LYS A 256 13.41 22.03 2.91
N ALA A 257 14.48 21.22 2.87
CA ALA A 257 14.73 20.25 1.80
C ALA A 257 13.61 19.19 1.70
N LEU A 258 13.24 18.57 2.83
CA LEU A 258 12.20 17.57 2.90
C LEU A 258 10.85 18.14 2.45
N CYS A 259 10.42 19.28 3.01
CA CYS A 259 9.12 19.84 2.67
C CYS A 259 9.08 20.26 1.19
N LYS A 260 10.17 20.83 0.64
CA LYS A 260 10.27 21.12 -0.79
C LYS A 260 10.12 19.86 -1.64
N SER A 261 10.78 18.76 -1.25
CA SER A 261 10.65 17.48 -1.96
C SER A 261 9.22 16.94 -1.90
N VAL A 262 8.60 16.94 -0.72
CA VAL A 262 7.23 16.46 -0.49
C VAL A 262 6.23 17.24 -1.36
N LEU A 263 6.27 18.58 -1.35
CA LEU A 263 5.31 19.37 -2.14
C LEU A 263 5.49 19.16 -3.64
N ARG A 264 6.75 19.11 -4.11
CA ARG A 264 7.07 18.80 -5.51
C ARG A 264 6.50 17.45 -5.90
N ASP A 265 6.69 16.43 -5.07
CA ASP A 265 6.23 15.09 -5.36
C ASP A 265 4.71 14.95 -5.29
N CYS A 266 4.04 15.68 -4.40
CA CYS A 266 2.58 15.81 -4.43
C CYS A 266 2.10 16.43 -5.75
N CYS A 267 2.83 17.42 -6.29
CA CYS A 267 2.49 18.01 -7.58
C CYS A 267 2.69 17.01 -8.73
N ILE A 268 3.76 16.19 -8.69
CA ILE A 268 3.99 15.11 -9.65
C ILE A 268 2.86 14.08 -9.58
N GLU A 269 2.45 13.67 -8.38
CA GLU A 269 1.40 12.66 -8.20
C GLU A 269 0.04 13.15 -8.75
N MET A 270 -0.28 14.44 -8.56
CA MET A 270 -1.52 15.05 -9.06
C MET A 270 -1.45 15.46 -10.55
N ALA A 271 -0.28 15.41 -11.18
CA ALA A 271 -0.13 15.83 -12.57
C ALA A 271 -0.89 14.88 -13.50
N THR A 272 -1.81 15.42 -14.29
CA THR A 272 -2.54 14.67 -15.32
C THR A 272 -1.97 14.85 -16.73
N SER A 273 -0.93 15.68 -16.88
CA SER A 273 -0.22 15.91 -18.14
C SER A 273 1.21 16.39 -17.90
N GLU A 274 2.06 16.33 -18.93
CA GLU A 274 3.43 16.88 -18.94
C GLU A 274 3.42 18.42 -18.86
N MET A 275 2.98 19.01 -17.76
CA MET A 275 3.46 20.35 -17.43
C MET A 275 4.92 20.22 -17.04
N GLY A 276 5.81 20.78 -17.87
CA GLY A 276 7.23 20.89 -17.56
C GLY A 276 7.42 21.55 -16.21
N PHE A 277 7.83 20.76 -15.21
CA PHE A 277 8.04 21.23 -13.84
C PHE A 277 9.30 22.09 -13.72
N ASN A 278 9.27 23.30 -14.29
CA ASN A 278 10.13 24.41 -13.88
C ASN A 278 9.40 25.23 -12.80
N LEU A 279 9.02 24.54 -11.72
CA LEU A 279 8.30 25.16 -10.62
C LEU A 279 9.26 25.49 -9.49
N GLU A 280 9.43 26.78 -9.24
CA GLU A 280 10.00 27.29 -8.01
C GLU A 280 9.17 26.81 -6.81
N THR A 281 9.77 26.74 -5.63
CA THR A 281 9.15 26.21 -4.40
C THR A 281 7.80 26.87 -4.08
N GLU A 282 7.63 28.16 -4.39
CA GLU A 282 6.37 28.90 -4.19
C GLU A 282 5.23 28.42 -5.09
N LYS A 283 5.56 27.88 -6.27
CA LYS A 283 4.56 27.42 -7.22
C LYS A 283 3.96 26.07 -6.80
N TYR A 284 4.71 25.21 -6.11
CA TYR A 284 4.17 23.94 -5.58
C TYR A 284 3.09 24.17 -4.52
N ALA A 285 3.35 25.03 -3.54
CA ALA A 285 2.38 25.33 -2.49
C ALA A 285 1.11 25.97 -3.08
N THR A 286 1.27 26.89 -4.03
CA THR A 286 0.16 27.53 -4.74
C THR A 286 -0.67 26.51 -5.53
N PHE A 287 -0.01 25.56 -6.20
CA PHE A 287 -0.67 24.48 -6.93
C PHE A 287 -1.50 23.58 -6.01
N LEU A 288 -0.99 23.23 -4.83
CA LEU A 288 -1.72 22.43 -3.84
C LEU A 288 -2.90 23.19 -3.21
N VAL A 289 -2.80 24.51 -3.06
CA VAL A 289 -3.94 25.36 -2.67
C VAL A 289 -5.02 25.36 -3.74
N LEU A 290 -4.65 25.50 -5.03
CA LEU A 290 -5.59 25.48 -6.15
C LEU A 290 -6.41 24.18 -6.16
N HIS A 291 -5.76 23.05 -5.88
CA HIS A 291 -6.38 21.73 -5.81
C HIS A 291 -6.99 21.41 -4.43
N ARG A 292 -7.10 22.40 -3.55
CA ARG A 292 -7.70 22.29 -2.20
C ARG A 292 -7.07 21.20 -1.32
N ARG A 293 -5.79 20.89 -1.51
CA ARG A 293 -5.05 19.92 -0.69
C ARG A 293 -4.46 20.54 0.57
N ILE A 294 -4.10 21.82 0.50
CA ILE A 294 -3.66 22.62 1.65
C ILE A 294 -4.39 23.95 1.68
N SER A 295 -4.48 24.58 2.85
CA SER A 295 -5.08 25.90 2.99
C SER A 295 -4.13 27.02 2.56
N LYS A 296 -4.68 28.19 2.24
CA LYS A 296 -3.90 29.41 1.97
C LYS A 296 -2.99 29.79 3.15
N ASP A 297 -3.45 29.55 4.37
CA ASP A 297 -2.65 29.79 5.59
C ASP A 297 -1.44 28.87 5.67
N VAL A 298 -1.61 27.57 5.41
CA VAL A 298 -0.51 26.60 5.37
C VAL A 298 0.51 26.97 4.29
N ALA A 299 0.06 27.36 3.10
CA ALA A 299 0.96 27.81 2.03
C ALA A 299 1.73 29.09 2.42
N LYS A 300 1.09 30.04 3.10
CA LYS A 300 1.75 31.27 3.60
C LYS A 300 2.80 30.93 4.66
N LYS A 301 2.48 30.06 5.61
CA LYS A 301 3.42 29.57 6.64
C LYS A 301 4.62 28.87 5.99
N PHE A 302 4.37 28.01 5.01
CA PHE A 302 5.43 27.35 4.25
C PHE A 302 6.34 28.34 3.50
N LYS A 303 5.78 29.39 2.90
CA LYS A 303 6.57 30.47 2.28
C LYS A 303 7.44 31.20 3.31
N ASN A 304 6.86 31.58 4.45
CA ASN A 304 7.60 32.22 5.54
C ASN A 304 8.76 31.35 6.05
N MET A 305 8.56 30.03 6.12
CA MET A 305 9.59 29.06 6.50
C MET A 305 10.79 29.08 5.54
N HIS A 306 10.56 29.24 4.22
CA HIS A 306 11.61 29.27 3.21
C HIS A 306 12.26 30.65 3.04
N SER A 307 11.52 31.73 3.26
CA SER A 307 12.04 33.10 3.17
C SER A 307 12.80 33.53 4.43
N SER A 308 12.65 32.81 5.55
CA SER A 308 13.38 33.11 6.78
C SER A 308 14.87 32.78 6.62
N SER A 309 15.71 33.79 6.85
CA SER A 309 17.17 33.64 7.00
C SER A 309 17.55 32.92 8.31
N GLU A 310 16.59 32.75 9.21
CA GLU A 310 16.76 32.15 10.53
C GLU A 310 16.21 30.71 10.56
N ASP A 311 17.11 29.72 10.51
CA ASP A 311 16.73 28.30 10.46
C ASP A 311 15.96 27.80 11.71
N TYR A 312 16.06 28.51 12.84
CA TYR A 312 15.30 28.18 14.05
C TYR A 312 13.79 28.46 13.91
N ARG A 313 13.40 29.59 13.31
CA ARG A 313 11.98 29.92 13.06
C ARG A 313 11.34 28.97 12.05
N ALA A 314 12.14 28.43 11.14
CA ALA A 314 11.65 27.46 10.16
C ALA A 314 11.11 26.19 10.84
N SER A 315 11.73 25.80 11.94
CA SER A 315 11.42 24.54 12.63
C SER A 315 10.15 24.64 13.50
N ASP A 316 9.88 25.80 14.12
CA ASP A 316 8.61 26.05 14.82
C ASP A 316 7.42 26.07 13.85
N ILE A 317 7.59 26.77 12.72
CA ILE A 317 6.57 26.82 11.67
C ILE A 317 6.32 25.41 11.11
N PHE A 318 7.37 24.60 10.98
CA PHE A 318 7.27 23.22 10.53
C PHE A 318 6.32 22.39 11.40
N LEU A 319 6.45 22.44 12.74
CA LEU A 319 5.55 21.72 13.65
C LEU A 319 4.08 22.13 13.48
N MET A 320 3.81 23.38 13.12
CA MET A 320 2.45 23.86 12.85
C MET A 320 1.87 23.33 11.52
N ILE A 321 2.69 23.08 10.51
CA ILE A 321 2.23 22.66 9.17
C ILE A 321 2.25 21.14 8.97
N VAL A 322 3.08 20.39 9.72
CA VAL A 322 3.22 18.93 9.59
C VAL A 322 1.89 18.17 9.60
N PRO A 323 0.93 18.44 10.50
CA PRO A 323 -0.35 17.72 10.50
C PRO A 323 -1.12 17.90 9.18
N HIS A 324 -1.12 19.13 8.64
CA HIS A 324 -1.78 19.47 7.39
C HIS A 324 -1.09 18.84 6.18
N LEU A 325 0.26 18.83 6.17
CA LEU A 325 1.02 18.17 5.11
C LEU A 325 0.81 16.66 5.11
N ILE A 326 0.80 16.01 6.28
CA ILE A 326 0.54 14.58 6.40
C ILE A 326 -0.83 14.23 5.81
N GLN A 327 -1.87 15.01 6.10
CA GLN A 327 -3.19 14.76 5.50
C GLN A 327 -3.22 15.01 4.00
N ALA A 328 -2.61 16.09 3.53
CA ALA A 328 -2.51 16.37 2.10
C ALA A 328 -1.83 15.19 1.36
N ILE A 329 -0.75 14.64 1.91
CA ILE A 329 -0.07 13.46 1.36
C ILE A 329 -1.02 12.26 1.29
N LYS A 330 -1.74 11.97 2.39
CA LYS A 330 -2.70 10.85 2.43
C LYS A 330 -3.85 11.00 1.43
N GLU A 331 -4.26 12.22 1.13
CA GLU A 331 -5.30 12.51 0.13
C GLU A 331 -4.79 12.49 -1.31
N VAL A 332 -3.50 12.79 -1.53
CA VAL A 332 -2.86 12.82 -2.86
C VAL A 332 -2.38 11.44 -3.29
N PHE A 333 -1.71 10.71 -2.40
CA PHE A 333 -1.10 9.41 -2.69
C PHE A 333 -2.07 8.25 -2.42
N LYS A 334 -3.25 8.29 -3.03
CA LYS A 334 -4.23 7.22 -2.94
C LYS A 334 -3.76 5.99 -3.70
N ASP A 335 -4.00 4.82 -3.13
CA ASP A 335 -3.89 3.57 -3.87
C ASP A 335 -4.94 3.61 -4.99
N GLU A 336 -4.55 3.43 -6.25
CA GLU A 336 -5.46 3.51 -7.40
C GLU A 336 -5.28 2.22 -8.18
N ARG A 337 -6.38 1.57 -8.60
CA ARG A 337 -6.29 0.46 -9.56
C ARG A 337 -5.86 1.03 -10.91
N ILE A 338 -4.57 0.98 -11.18
CA ILE A 338 -4.01 1.35 -12.48
C ILE A 338 -4.23 0.17 -13.43
N PRO A 339 -4.95 0.36 -14.55
CA PRO A 339 -5.06 -0.69 -15.56
C PRO A 339 -3.68 -1.05 -16.07
N GLN A 340 -3.38 -2.35 -16.13
CA GLN A 340 -2.14 -2.84 -16.72
C GLN A 340 -2.14 -2.48 -18.21
N ALA A 341 -1.31 -1.50 -18.56
CA ALA A 341 -1.14 -1.00 -19.92
C ALA A 341 0.09 -1.65 -20.54
N GLN A 342 -0.03 -2.09 -21.79
CA GLN A 342 1.11 -2.60 -22.55
C GLN A 342 1.95 -1.42 -23.00
N SER A 343 3.14 -1.26 -22.40
CA SER A 343 4.09 -0.21 -22.78
C SER A 343 5.05 -0.63 -23.90
N GLY A 344 5.21 -1.93 -24.12
CA GLY A 344 6.22 -2.47 -25.02
C GLY A 344 7.64 -2.51 -24.46
N LEU A 345 7.84 -2.17 -23.19
CA LEU A 345 9.15 -2.15 -22.56
C LEU A 345 9.74 -3.57 -22.49
N ARG A 346 10.91 -3.76 -23.11
CA ARG A 346 11.76 -4.92 -22.84
C ARG A 346 12.59 -4.63 -21.60
N GLY A 347 12.10 -5.10 -20.46
CA GLY A 347 12.84 -5.02 -19.20
C GLY A 347 14.11 -5.87 -19.19
N MET A 348 14.80 -5.85 -18.07
CA MET A 348 15.94 -6.71 -17.77
C MET A 348 15.43 -8.07 -17.28
N ASP A 349 15.80 -9.14 -17.98
CA ASP A 349 15.41 -10.51 -17.66
C ASP A 349 16.49 -11.28 -16.89
N ASP A 350 17.71 -10.73 -16.82
CA ASP A 350 18.79 -11.22 -15.97
C ASP A 350 18.48 -10.91 -14.49
N THR A 351 17.89 -11.91 -13.83
CA THR A 351 17.55 -11.82 -12.41
C THR A 351 18.77 -11.71 -11.51
N GLU A 352 19.92 -12.26 -11.90
CA GLU A 352 21.13 -12.19 -11.08
C GLU A 352 21.70 -10.77 -11.11
N ALA A 353 21.85 -10.18 -12.30
CA ALA A 353 22.30 -8.80 -12.45
C ALA A 353 21.34 -7.80 -11.79
N LEU A 354 20.03 -8.00 -11.91
CA LEU A 354 19.04 -7.17 -11.22
C LEU A 354 19.16 -7.27 -9.69
N ASN A 355 19.36 -8.48 -9.16
CA ASN A 355 19.52 -8.70 -7.73
C ASN A 355 20.85 -8.12 -7.21
N GLU A 356 21.92 -8.19 -8.00
CA GLU A 356 23.21 -7.57 -7.70
C GLU A 356 23.06 -6.04 -7.61
N ILE A 357 22.46 -5.41 -8.64
CA ILE A 357 22.17 -3.98 -8.64
C ILE A 357 21.29 -3.60 -7.43
N ALA A 358 20.24 -4.38 -7.13
CA ALA A 358 19.38 -4.12 -5.98
C ALA A 358 20.14 -4.15 -4.65
N SER A 359 21.01 -5.15 -4.48
CA SER A 359 21.90 -5.29 -3.33
C SER A 359 22.85 -4.10 -3.23
N ASP A 360 23.46 -3.68 -4.33
CA ASP A 360 24.44 -2.59 -4.31
C ASP A 360 23.81 -1.22 -4.09
N ILE A 361 22.60 -0.98 -4.61
CA ILE A 361 21.80 0.20 -4.24
C ILE A 361 21.57 0.21 -2.73
N LYS A 362 21.23 -0.93 -2.11
CA LYS A 362 21.01 -1.02 -0.66
C LYS A 362 22.29 -0.70 0.12
N LYS A 363 23.42 -1.34 -0.21
CA LYS A 363 24.73 -1.07 0.42
C LYS A 363 25.14 0.40 0.29
N THR A 364 24.88 0.99 -0.87
CA THR A 364 25.20 2.39 -1.16
C THR A 364 24.48 3.35 -0.23
N VAL A 365 23.21 3.07 0.10
CA VAL A 365 22.44 3.88 1.04
C VAL A 365 22.91 3.69 2.48
N GLU A 366 23.26 2.47 2.87
CA GLU A 366 23.88 2.19 4.18
C GLU A 366 25.19 2.96 4.34
N ASN A 367 25.98 3.04 3.27
CA ASN A 367 27.23 3.80 3.19
C ASN A 367 27.03 5.31 2.95
N LYS A 368 25.79 5.80 2.87
CA LYS A 368 25.42 7.20 2.58
C LYS A 368 26.03 7.78 1.31
N ASN A 369 26.30 6.95 0.30
CA ASN A 369 27.06 7.35 -0.87
C ASN A 369 26.17 7.70 -2.07
N ILE A 370 25.71 8.95 -2.13
CA ILE A 370 24.78 9.38 -3.17
C ILE A 370 25.37 9.34 -4.61
N SER A 371 26.68 9.50 -4.75
CA SER A 371 27.33 9.46 -6.07
C SER A 371 27.23 8.06 -6.67
N TRP A 372 27.46 7.02 -5.88
CA TRP A 372 27.28 5.63 -6.32
C TRP A 372 25.82 5.30 -6.63
N LEU A 373 24.88 5.88 -5.90
CA LEU A 373 23.46 5.68 -6.19
C LEU A 373 23.11 6.21 -7.59
N SER A 374 23.72 7.34 -7.98
CA SER A 374 23.60 7.90 -9.33
C SER A 374 24.15 6.95 -10.39
N CYS A 375 25.31 6.32 -10.13
CA CYS A 375 25.91 5.34 -11.02
C CYS A 375 24.99 4.11 -11.23
N HIS A 376 24.38 3.59 -10.17
CA HIS A 376 23.47 2.44 -10.28
C HIS A 376 22.19 2.80 -11.06
N VAL A 377 21.62 3.99 -10.82
CA VAL A 377 20.48 4.48 -11.62
C VAL A 377 20.85 4.61 -13.10
N CYS A 378 22.03 5.15 -13.40
CA CYS A 378 22.54 5.21 -14.78
C CYS A 378 22.70 3.83 -15.39
N LYS A 379 23.23 2.86 -14.63
CA LYS A 379 23.42 1.49 -15.14
C LYS A 379 22.10 0.81 -15.50
N ILE A 380 21.06 1.00 -14.70
CA ILE A 380 19.72 0.49 -15.01
C ILE A 380 19.20 1.13 -16.31
N LEU A 381 19.29 2.46 -16.43
CA LEU A 381 18.83 3.17 -17.62
C LEU A 381 19.61 2.79 -18.89
N GLU A 382 20.92 2.62 -18.78
CA GLU A 382 21.80 2.15 -19.86
C GLU A 382 21.34 0.79 -20.38
N ASN A 383 21.14 -0.18 -19.47
CA ASN A 383 20.66 -1.52 -19.83
C ASN A 383 19.27 -1.47 -20.49
N LEU A 384 18.37 -0.62 -19.98
CA LEU A 384 17.05 -0.41 -20.61
C LEU A 384 17.17 0.18 -22.01
N CYS A 385 18.06 1.15 -22.23
CA CYS A 385 18.31 1.70 -23.56
C CYS A 385 18.83 0.63 -24.53
N LEU A 386 19.81 -0.18 -24.10
CA LEU A 386 20.37 -1.28 -24.90
C LEU A 386 19.27 -2.30 -25.27
N ASN A 387 18.47 -2.74 -24.31
CA ASN A 387 17.40 -3.72 -24.53
C ASN A 387 16.29 -3.24 -25.47
N ASN A 388 16.15 -1.93 -25.65
CA ASN A 388 15.05 -1.31 -26.40
C ASN A 388 15.53 -0.51 -27.63
N ASN A 389 16.73 -0.81 -28.13
CA ASN A 389 17.31 -0.20 -29.32
C ASN A 389 16.85 -0.89 -30.63
N ASP A 390 15.53 -1.12 -30.78
CA ASP A 390 14.95 -1.95 -31.85
C ASP A 390 15.27 -1.52 -33.30
N ASP A 391 15.66 -0.26 -33.53
CA ASP A 391 15.93 0.28 -34.89
C ASP A 391 17.40 0.75 -35.07
N ASP A 392 18.33 0.36 -34.18
CA ASP A 392 19.71 0.89 -34.15
C ASP A 392 19.76 2.42 -34.18
N ARG A 393 18.81 3.07 -33.48
CA ARG A 393 18.67 4.54 -33.44
C ARG A 393 19.91 5.22 -32.89
N SER A 394 20.69 4.48 -32.12
CA SER A 394 21.98 4.86 -31.60
C SER A 394 22.88 3.64 -31.58
N THR A 395 24.18 3.84 -31.71
CA THR A 395 25.16 2.77 -31.57
C THR A 395 25.27 2.32 -30.12
N GLU A 396 25.65 1.06 -29.88
CA GLU A 396 25.89 0.58 -28.50
C GLU A 396 26.92 1.44 -27.77
N ASP A 397 27.97 1.89 -28.46
CA ASP A 397 29.02 2.73 -27.88
C ASP A 397 28.48 4.09 -27.44
N GLU A 398 27.55 4.70 -28.19
CA GLU A 398 26.87 5.92 -27.78
C GLU A 398 26.05 5.72 -26.49
N ILE A 399 25.30 4.61 -26.41
CA ILE A 399 24.50 4.29 -25.22
C ILE A 399 25.40 4.05 -24.00
N ARG A 400 26.49 3.30 -24.17
CA ARG A 400 27.50 3.09 -23.11
C ARG A 400 28.17 4.40 -22.69
N ASN A 401 28.43 5.29 -23.63
CA ASN A 401 28.96 6.63 -23.33
C ASN A 401 27.95 7.48 -22.53
N TRP A 402 26.64 7.37 -22.82
CA TRP A 402 25.62 8.03 -21.98
C TRP A 402 25.62 7.50 -20.54
N GLY A 403 25.75 6.18 -20.37
CA GLY A 403 25.89 5.55 -19.05
C GLY A 403 27.13 6.03 -18.32
N GLY A 404 28.30 5.96 -18.96
CA GLY A 404 29.59 6.37 -18.39
C GLY A 404 29.69 7.87 -18.06
N SER A 405 28.95 8.72 -18.78
CA SER A 405 28.88 10.18 -18.54
C SER A 405 27.76 10.61 -17.60
N LEU A 406 27.01 9.66 -17.02
CA LEU A 406 25.83 9.91 -16.19
C LEU A 406 24.75 10.77 -16.89
N SER A 407 24.59 10.59 -18.20
CA SER A 407 23.66 11.34 -19.04
C SER A 407 22.19 10.87 -18.89
N ILE A 408 21.67 10.92 -17.65
CA ILE A 408 20.32 10.45 -17.29
C ILE A 408 19.24 11.09 -18.17
N ILE A 409 19.31 12.40 -18.42
CA ILE A 409 18.32 13.12 -19.24
C ILE A 409 18.24 12.54 -20.64
N THR A 410 19.38 12.23 -21.25
CA THR A 410 19.47 11.66 -22.59
C THR A 410 18.83 10.27 -22.64
N MET A 411 19.19 9.40 -21.69
CA MET A 411 18.61 8.05 -21.58
C MET A 411 17.10 8.08 -21.30
N LEU A 412 16.64 8.99 -20.43
CA LEU A 412 15.20 9.20 -20.20
C LEU A 412 14.49 9.65 -21.48
N SER A 413 15.06 10.60 -22.23
CA SER A 413 14.49 11.06 -23.49
C SER A 413 14.38 9.92 -24.51
N PHE A 414 15.38 9.04 -24.58
CA PHE A 414 15.36 7.85 -25.42
C PHE A 414 14.22 6.89 -25.03
N LEU A 415 14.07 6.63 -23.73
CA LEU A 415 13.07 5.71 -23.19
C LEU A 415 11.66 6.31 -23.05
N LYS A 416 11.47 7.61 -23.36
CA LYS A 416 10.22 8.35 -23.13
C LYS A 416 8.97 7.61 -23.61
N LYS A 417 9.05 6.94 -24.77
CA LYS A 417 7.95 6.19 -25.38
C LYS A 417 7.40 5.05 -24.50
N PHE A 418 8.17 4.55 -23.53
CA PHE A 418 7.75 3.46 -22.64
C PHE A 418 7.08 3.95 -21.35
N PHE A 419 7.22 5.24 -21.01
CA PHE A 419 6.60 5.84 -19.83
C PHE A 419 5.17 6.31 -20.14
N GLN A 420 4.28 5.39 -20.52
CA GLN A 420 2.93 5.73 -21.01
C GLN A 420 1.85 5.73 -19.92
N CYS A 421 1.91 4.80 -18.95
CA CYS A 421 0.94 4.76 -17.86
C CYS A 421 1.24 5.86 -16.81
N SER A 422 0.23 6.21 -16.01
CA SER A 422 0.33 7.30 -15.02
C SER A 422 1.49 7.11 -14.04
N GLU A 423 1.70 5.88 -13.54
CA GLU A 423 2.81 5.57 -12.63
C GLU A 423 4.18 5.69 -13.30
N ALA A 424 4.30 5.21 -14.53
CA ALA A 424 5.53 5.35 -15.31
C ALA A 424 5.83 6.84 -15.60
N GLN A 425 4.82 7.65 -15.98
CA GLN A 425 5.01 9.10 -16.17
C GLN A 425 5.45 9.82 -14.90
N ARG A 426 4.92 9.42 -13.74
CA ARG A 426 5.34 9.94 -12.43
C ARG A 426 6.78 9.55 -12.13
N LEU A 427 7.19 8.31 -12.39
CA LEU A 427 8.57 7.85 -12.27
C LEU A 427 9.52 8.62 -13.19
N TYR A 428 9.16 8.80 -14.46
CA TYR A 428 9.93 9.60 -15.42
C TYR A 428 10.16 11.03 -14.90
N SER A 429 9.09 11.66 -14.41
CA SER A 429 9.15 13.02 -13.86
C SER A 429 10.08 13.12 -12.65
N ARG A 430 10.04 12.12 -11.76
CA ARG A 430 10.93 12.02 -10.58
C ARG A 430 12.38 11.85 -10.99
N LEU A 431 12.69 10.91 -11.89
CA LEU A 431 14.04 10.69 -12.39
C LEU A 431 14.61 11.94 -13.06
N ARG A 432 13.78 12.65 -13.83
CA ARG A 432 14.18 13.93 -14.44
C ARG A 432 14.53 14.97 -13.38
N VAL A 433 13.80 15.06 -12.27
CA VAL A 433 14.13 15.99 -11.18
C VAL A 433 15.50 15.69 -10.57
N PHE A 434 15.81 14.42 -10.29
CA PHE A 434 17.13 14.04 -9.76
C PHE A 434 18.26 14.27 -10.76
N SER A 435 17.99 14.07 -12.05
CA SER A 435 18.98 14.26 -13.12
C SER A 435 19.57 15.68 -13.17
N VAL A 436 18.77 16.70 -12.82
CA VAL A 436 19.23 18.10 -12.80
C VAL A 436 20.25 18.34 -11.68
N SER A 437 20.16 17.60 -10.58
CA SER A 437 21.07 17.73 -9.43
C SER A 437 22.35 16.91 -9.57
N ILE A 438 22.50 16.07 -10.61
CA ILE A 438 23.67 15.18 -10.75
C ILE A 438 24.99 15.95 -10.72
N ARG A 439 25.08 17.08 -11.41
CA ARG A 439 26.30 17.90 -11.41
C ARG A 439 26.66 18.39 -10.00
N GLU A 440 25.67 18.85 -9.24
CA GLU A 440 25.88 19.35 -7.87
C GLU A 440 26.24 18.20 -6.92
N ILE A 441 25.59 17.04 -7.07
CA ILE A 441 25.88 15.81 -6.31
C ILE A 441 27.35 15.39 -6.49
N GLN A 442 27.87 15.43 -7.71
CA GLN A 442 29.26 15.06 -7.99
C GLN A 442 30.27 16.06 -7.40
N LEU A 443 29.88 17.33 -7.25
CA LEU A 443 30.75 18.36 -6.69
C LEU A 443 30.73 18.35 -5.15
N ASN A 444 29.56 18.20 -4.53
CA ASN A 444 29.36 18.32 -3.09
C ASN A 444 28.42 17.21 -2.57
N PRO A 445 28.84 15.93 -2.52
CA PRO A 445 27.96 14.82 -2.17
C PRO A 445 27.41 14.91 -0.74
N SER A 446 28.16 15.48 0.20
CA SER A 446 27.73 15.67 1.60
C SER A 446 26.50 16.57 1.76
N ASP A 447 26.26 17.48 0.81
CA ASP A 447 25.11 18.40 0.84
C ASP A 447 23.79 17.70 0.48
N PHE A 448 23.86 16.47 -0.05
CA PHE A 448 22.71 15.68 -0.48
C PHE A 448 22.47 14.43 0.39
N GLU A 449 23.12 14.36 1.56
CA GLU A 449 22.82 13.35 2.57
C GLU A 449 21.40 13.54 3.15
N GLY A 450 20.96 12.61 4.02
CA GLY A 450 19.72 12.76 4.76
C GLY A 450 18.44 12.54 3.93
N SER A 451 17.53 13.51 3.94
CA SER A 451 16.21 13.40 3.29
C SER A 451 16.28 13.22 1.77
N PHE A 452 17.23 13.88 1.10
CA PHE A 452 17.39 13.79 -0.36
C PHE A 452 17.85 12.40 -0.79
N LEU A 453 18.90 11.86 -0.16
CA LEU A 453 19.39 10.49 -0.42
C LEU A 453 18.28 9.44 -0.24
N ARG A 454 17.48 9.55 0.83
CA ARG A 454 16.36 8.63 1.09
C ARG A 454 15.29 8.66 -0.01
N ASP A 455 14.96 9.85 -0.51
CA ASP A 455 14.01 10.01 -1.62
C ASP A 455 14.59 9.48 -2.94
N PHE A 456 15.86 9.77 -3.22
CA PHE A 456 16.52 9.26 -4.43
C PHE A 456 16.60 7.73 -4.42
N TYR A 457 16.88 7.12 -3.27
CA TYR A 457 16.88 5.68 -3.11
C TYR A 457 15.50 5.08 -3.43
N ASN A 458 14.41 5.66 -2.92
CA ASN A 458 13.07 5.16 -3.21
C ASN A 458 12.73 5.28 -4.71
N VAL A 459 13.20 6.34 -5.39
CA VAL A 459 13.08 6.46 -6.85
C VAL A 459 13.91 5.40 -7.57
N ALA A 460 15.12 5.10 -7.11
CA ALA A 460 15.94 4.02 -7.66
C ALA A 460 15.26 2.65 -7.52
N LEU A 461 14.62 2.37 -6.38
CA LEU A 461 13.81 1.15 -6.21
C LEU A 461 12.60 1.10 -7.16
N SER A 462 11.93 2.24 -7.35
CA SER A 462 10.81 2.33 -8.31
C SER A 462 11.29 2.09 -9.75
N LEU A 463 12.48 2.62 -10.10
CA LEU A 463 13.12 2.35 -11.39
C LEU A 463 13.49 0.88 -11.54
N LEU A 464 14.01 0.25 -10.49
CA LEU A 464 14.33 -1.18 -10.51
C LEU A 464 13.08 -2.04 -10.76
N GLN A 465 11.96 -1.71 -10.10
CA GLN A 465 10.67 -2.37 -10.34
C GLN A 465 10.19 -2.17 -11.78
N PHE A 466 10.28 -0.95 -12.30
CA PHE A 466 9.95 -0.63 -13.68
C PHE A 466 10.87 -1.35 -14.69
N ALA A 467 12.14 -1.53 -14.35
CA ALA A 467 13.13 -2.15 -15.22
C ALA A 467 13.00 -3.67 -15.28
N LYS A 468 12.32 -4.31 -14.32
CA LYS A 468 12.14 -5.75 -14.29
C LYS A 468 11.36 -6.22 -15.53
N PHE A 469 11.81 -7.28 -16.17
CA PHE A 469 11.08 -7.88 -17.27
C PHE A 469 9.69 -8.36 -16.82
N ASP A 470 8.67 -7.84 -17.50
CA ASP A 470 7.27 -8.22 -17.32
C ASP A 470 6.67 -8.55 -18.70
N PRO A 471 6.35 -9.83 -18.98
CA PRO A 471 5.87 -10.25 -20.28
C PRO A 471 4.53 -9.61 -20.66
N SER A 472 3.74 -9.17 -19.67
CA SER A 472 2.46 -8.50 -19.92
C SER A 472 2.63 -7.14 -20.58
N GLN A 473 3.82 -6.52 -20.47
CA GLN A 473 4.15 -5.28 -21.18
C GLN A 473 4.24 -5.49 -22.69
N LEU A 474 4.50 -6.73 -23.12
CA LEU A 474 4.73 -7.10 -24.50
C LEU A 474 3.53 -7.83 -25.12
N VAL A 475 2.88 -8.72 -24.37
CA VAL A 475 1.80 -9.57 -24.88
C VAL A 475 0.64 -9.65 -23.88
N ARG A 476 -0.59 -9.54 -24.39
CA ARG A 476 -1.81 -9.78 -23.62
C ARG A 476 -2.75 -10.65 -24.43
N PHE A 477 -3.09 -11.82 -23.91
CA PHE A 477 -4.10 -12.67 -24.52
C PHE A 477 -5.51 -12.30 -24.03
N LYS A 478 -6.47 -12.39 -24.94
CA LYS A 478 -7.88 -12.20 -24.71
C LYS A 478 -8.62 -13.30 -25.47
N LEU A 479 -9.53 -13.97 -24.79
CA LEU A 479 -10.40 -14.97 -25.39
C LEU A 479 -11.83 -14.45 -25.31
N ILE A 480 -12.46 -14.28 -26.47
CA ILE A 480 -13.81 -13.75 -26.64
C ILE A 480 -14.74 -14.90 -27.01
N ILE A 481 -15.90 -14.95 -26.36
CA ILE A 481 -16.98 -15.89 -26.64
C ILE A 481 -18.15 -15.07 -27.19
N PRO A 482 -18.43 -15.09 -28.50
CA PRO A 482 -19.40 -14.17 -29.13
C PRO A 482 -20.88 -14.40 -28.75
N THR A 483 -21.20 -15.45 -28.00
CA THR A 483 -22.57 -15.80 -27.62
C THR A 483 -22.81 -15.45 -26.15
N ASN A 484 -23.94 -14.79 -25.85
CA ASN A 484 -24.43 -14.33 -24.52
C ASN A 484 -24.68 -15.46 -23.49
N SER A 485 -23.83 -16.48 -23.45
CA SER A 485 -23.98 -17.66 -22.61
C SER A 485 -23.45 -17.40 -21.21
N SER A 486 -24.06 -18.05 -20.21
CA SER A 486 -23.70 -18.07 -18.78
C SER A 486 -22.34 -18.71 -18.47
N ASN A 487 -21.41 -18.70 -19.42
CA ASN A 487 -20.12 -19.36 -19.29
C ASN A 487 -19.24 -18.58 -18.32
N THR A 488 -18.64 -19.30 -17.38
CA THR A 488 -17.60 -18.75 -16.51
C THR A 488 -16.24 -18.94 -17.16
N GLN A 489 -15.45 -17.87 -17.23
CA GLN A 489 -14.10 -17.85 -17.80
C GLN A 489 -13.09 -17.55 -16.69
N ALA A 490 -12.03 -18.34 -16.64
CA ALA A 490 -10.85 -18.06 -15.82
C ALA A 490 -9.59 -18.21 -16.67
N ASN A 491 -8.47 -17.63 -16.24
CA ASN A 491 -7.18 -17.73 -16.92
C ASN A 491 -6.03 -17.84 -15.92
N ASP A 492 -4.94 -18.48 -16.35
CA ASP A 492 -3.70 -18.57 -15.58
C ASP A 492 -2.85 -17.29 -15.81
N VAL A 493 -1.75 -17.20 -15.08
CA VAL A 493 -0.71 -16.20 -15.28
C VAL A 493 -0.02 -16.40 -16.63
N LEU A 494 0.31 -15.29 -17.31
CA LEU A 494 1.10 -15.29 -18.54
C LEU A 494 2.52 -15.83 -18.26
N LYS A 495 2.92 -16.84 -19.04
CA LYS A 495 4.25 -17.48 -18.98
C LYS A 495 5.09 -17.04 -20.16
N TYR A 496 6.40 -16.86 -19.94
CA TYR A 496 7.37 -16.54 -20.98
C TYR A 496 8.51 -17.56 -20.98
N ASP A 497 8.69 -18.24 -22.11
CA ASP A 497 9.83 -19.11 -22.38
C ASP A 497 10.90 -18.34 -23.16
N LYS A 498 11.97 -17.98 -22.45
CA LYS A 498 13.11 -17.23 -23.00
C LYS A 498 13.85 -18.00 -24.09
N SER A 499 13.92 -19.33 -24.01
CA SER A 499 14.68 -20.13 -24.97
C SER A 499 14.09 -20.11 -26.38
N ASN A 500 12.77 -19.96 -26.46
CA ASN A 500 12.00 -19.94 -27.70
C ASN A 500 11.33 -18.58 -27.97
N GLU A 501 11.60 -17.57 -27.14
CA GLU A 501 10.92 -16.26 -27.11
C GLU A 501 9.39 -16.40 -27.21
N THR A 502 8.82 -17.35 -26.47
CA THR A 502 7.41 -17.73 -26.62
C THR A 502 6.61 -17.36 -25.37
N PHE A 503 5.53 -16.62 -25.58
CA PHE A 503 4.54 -16.25 -24.57
C PHE A 503 3.43 -17.29 -24.58
N SER A 504 2.92 -17.70 -23.41
CA SER A 504 1.75 -18.57 -23.34
C SER A 504 0.86 -18.31 -22.13
N GLN A 505 -0.45 -18.49 -22.30
CA GLN A 505 -1.44 -18.34 -21.24
C GLN A 505 -2.54 -19.40 -21.37
N GLN A 506 -2.91 -20.00 -20.24
CA GLN A 506 -4.00 -20.98 -20.17
C GLN A 506 -5.33 -20.30 -19.84
N PHE A 507 -6.41 -20.81 -20.42
CA PHE A 507 -7.78 -20.36 -20.24
C PHE A 507 -8.66 -21.56 -19.95
N TRP A 508 -9.61 -21.39 -19.04
CA TRP A 508 -10.65 -22.37 -18.74
C TRP A 508 -12.02 -21.79 -19.02
N ILE A 509 -12.85 -22.56 -19.72
CA ILE A 509 -14.23 -22.21 -20.01
C ILE A 509 -15.12 -23.33 -19.48
N ARG A 510 -16.03 -22.99 -18.58
CA ARG A 510 -17.12 -23.90 -18.22
C ARG A 510 -18.31 -23.61 -19.12
N LYS A 511 -18.68 -24.56 -19.97
CA LYS A 511 -19.84 -24.43 -20.85
C LYS A 511 -21.07 -25.03 -20.19
N GLU A 512 -22.11 -24.24 -19.98
CA GLU A 512 -23.32 -24.69 -19.27
C GLU A 512 -24.36 -25.37 -20.16
N SER A 513 -24.19 -25.35 -21.48
CA SER A 513 -25.12 -25.94 -22.44
C SER A 513 -24.42 -26.81 -23.48
N GLU A 514 -25.16 -27.77 -24.04
CA GLU A 514 -24.70 -28.56 -25.18
C GLU A 514 -24.70 -27.72 -26.47
N GLY A 515 -23.83 -28.06 -27.42
CA GLY A 515 -23.79 -27.46 -28.75
C GLY A 515 -22.42 -26.89 -29.15
N GLU A 516 -22.40 -26.02 -30.16
CA GLU A 516 -21.19 -25.37 -30.68
C GLU A 516 -20.72 -24.24 -29.75
N LEU A 517 -19.42 -24.19 -29.45
CA LEU A 517 -18.72 -23.11 -28.76
C LEU A 517 -17.83 -22.42 -29.78
N ARG A 518 -18.12 -21.15 -30.07
CA ARG A 518 -17.32 -20.32 -30.97
C ARG A 518 -16.38 -19.47 -30.13
N LEU A 519 -15.10 -19.56 -30.42
CA LEU A 519 -14.03 -18.91 -29.69
C LEU A 519 -13.26 -17.99 -30.62
N GLU A 520 -13.07 -16.75 -30.20
CA GLU A 520 -12.19 -15.81 -30.84
C GLU A 520 -11.03 -15.51 -29.89
N ALA A 521 -9.87 -16.08 -30.19
CA ALA A 521 -8.63 -15.82 -29.49
C ALA A 521 -7.95 -14.60 -30.10
N ILE A 522 -7.53 -13.66 -29.27
CA ILE A 522 -6.82 -12.45 -29.67
C ILE A 522 -5.58 -12.32 -28.79
N ALA A 523 -4.42 -12.11 -29.39
CA ALA A 523 -3.25 -11.59 -28.71
C ALA A 523 -3.05 -10.13 -29.11
N HIS A 524 -3.01 -9.24 -28.11
CA HIS A 524 -2.49 -7.90 -28.29
C HIS A 524 -0.97 -7.97 -28.05
N VAL A 525 -0.19 -7.69 -29.09
CA VAL A 525 1.27 -7.80 -29.08
C VAL A 525 1.89 -6.46 -29.42
N HIS A 526 2.95 -6.09 -28.70
CA HIS A 526 3.64 -4.83 -28.95
C HIS A 526 4.85 -5.04 -29.87
N MET A 527 4.72 -4.79 -31.17
CA MET A 527 5.80 -4.98 -32.14
C MET A 527 6.23 -3.65 -32.76
N LYS A 528 7.54 -3.38 -32.79
CA LYS A 528 8.14 -2.17 -33.40
C LYS A 528 7.51 -0.86 -32.93
N GLY A 529 7.23 -0.73 -31.63
CA GLY A 529 6.63 0.49 -31.08
C GLY A 529 5.11 0.62 -31.23
N HIS A 530 4.42 -0.42 -31.72
CA HIS A 530 2.98 -0.39 -31.94
C HIS A 530 2.29 -1.63 -31.38
N ILE A 531 1.14 -1.42 -30.75
CA ILE A 531 0.24 -2.52 -30.36
C ILE A 531 -0.47 -3.02 -31.61
N ARG A 532 -0.35 -4.30 -31.89
CA ARG A 532 -1.07 -5.02 -32.95
C ARG A 532 -1.96 -6.06 -32.31
N SER A 533 -3.11 -6.31 -32.93
CA SER A 533 -3.99 -7.42 -32.53
C SER A 533 -3.82 -8.54 -33.55
N ILE A 534 -3.49 -9.72 -33.07
CA ILE A 534 -3.38 -10.95 -33.88
C ILE A 534 -4.46 -11.89 -33.36
N GLY A 535 -5.22 -12.52 -34.24
CA GLY A 535 -6.35 -13.34 -33.85
C GLY A 535 -6.36 -14.71 -34.51
N ALA A 536 -7.04 -15.64 -33.85
CA ALA A 536 -7.39 -16.95 -34.38
C ALA A 536 -8.83 -17.27 -33.95
N ARG A 537 -9.60 -17.90 -34.83
CA ARG A 537 -10.97 -18.35 -34.55
C ARG A 537 -11.00 -19.87 -34.48
N ARG A 538 -11.78 -20.39 -33.55
CA ARG A 538 -11.97 -21.84 -33.41
C ARG A 538 -13.39 -22.18 -32.98
N ASN A 539 -13.93 -23.23 -33.59
CA ASN A 539 -15.23 -23.78 -33.23
C ASN A 539 -15.01 -25.15 -32.57
N MET A 540 -15.72 -25.41 -31.47
CA MET A 540 -15.66 -26.68 -30.75
C MET A 540 -17.08 -27.16 -30.45
N ARG A 541 -17.38 -28.44 -30.64
CA ARG A 541 -18.66 -29.02 -30.22
C ARG A 541 -18.53 -29.65 -28.84
N CYS A 542 -19.33 -29.18 -27.89
CA CYS A 542 -19.47 -29.80 -26.58
C CYS A 542 -20.74 -30.66 -26.58
N THR A 543 -20.58 -31.96 -26.33
CA THR A 543 -21.68 -32.93 -26.33
C THR A 543 -22.38 -33.06 -24.97
N LYS A 544 -21.86 -32.40 -23.92
CA LYS A 544 -22.43 -32.41 -22.57
C LYS A 544 -22.40 -31.01 -21.94
N ALA A 545 -23.49 -30.64 -21.28
CA ALA A 545 -23.54 -29.47 -20.41
C ALA A 545 -22.58 -29.65 -19.21
N GLY A 546 -21.96 -28.56 -18.76
CA GLY A 546 -20.98 -28.54 -17.67
C GLY A 546 -19.54 -28.87 -18.10
N THR A 547 -19.29 -29.14 -19.39
CA THR A 547 -17.94 -29.45 -19.90
C THR A 547 -16.98 -28.29 -19.62
N VAL A 548 -15.81 -28.60 -19.05
CA VAL A 548 -14.70 -27.67 -18.89
C VAL A 548 -13.76 -27.84 -20.08
N VAL A 549 -13.53 -26.74 -20.81
CA VAL A 549 -12.58 -26.68 -21.92
C VAL A 549 -11.35 -25.92 -21.44
N GLU A 550 -10.18 -26.55 -21.56
CA GLU A 550 -8.89 -25.92 -21.28
C GLU A 550 -8.18 -25.60 -22.59
N LEU A 551 -7.70 -24.37 -22.71
CA LEU A 551 -7.09 -23.83 -23.92
C LEU A 551 -5.78 -23.18 -23.55
N ARG A 552 -4.75 -23.38 -24.36
CA ARG A 552 -3.48 -22.69 -24.25
C ARG A 552 -3.29 -21.83 -25.48
N LEU A 553 -3.19 -20.53 -25.25
CA LEU A 553 -2.74 -19.59 -26.26
C LEU A 553 -1.23 -19.44 -26.17
N SER A 554 -0.55 -19.48 -27.31
CA SER A 554 0.87 -19.19 -27.41
C SER A 554 1.18 -18.24 -28.56
N HIS A 555 2.21 -17.42 -28.36
CA HIS A 555 2.70 -16.48 -29.36
C HIS A 555 4.22 -16.42 -29.29
N LYS A 556 4.88 -16.71 -30.40
CA LYS A 556 6.32 -16.49 -30.56
C LYS A 556 6.58 -15.02 -30.90
N TRP A 557 7.50 -14.38 -30.17
CA TRP A 557 7.85 -12.98 -30.40
C TRP A 557 8.23 -12.71 -31.85
N GLY A 558 7.69 -11.62 -32.41
CA GLY A 558 7.91 -11.25 -33.81
C GLY A 558 7.11 -12.07 -34.83
N SER A 559 6.38 -13.10 -34.41
CA SER A 559 5.45 -13.82 -35.28
C SER A 559 4.24 -12.98 -35.64
N GLU A 560 3.63 -13.24 -36.79
CA GLU A 560 2.34 -12.64 -37.18
C GLU A 560 1.16 -13.56 -36.85
N THR A 561 1.41 -14.69 -36.18
CA THR A 561 0.40 -15.68 -35.81
C THR A 561 0.33 -15.91 -34.30
N ILE A 562 -0.81 -16.47 -33.87
CA ILE A 562 -0.99 -17.05 -32.54
C ILE A 562 -1.32 -18.53 -32.72
N ASP A 563 -0.76 -19.34 -31.84
CA ASP A 563 -1.04 -20.76 -31.78
C ASP A 563 -2.07 -21.00 -30.68
N LEU A 564 -3.05 -21.85 -30.97
CA LEU A 564 -4.13 -22.23 -30.06
C LEU A 564 -4.10 -23.75 -29.89
N GLU A 565 -3.53 -24.22 -28.79
CA GLU A 565 -3.54 -25.61 -28.37
C GLU A 565 -4.74 -25.88 -27.46
N ASP A 566 -5.45 -26.99 -27.67
CA ASP A 566 -6.62 -27.39 -26.91
C ASP A 566 -6.40 -28.68 -26.12
N PHE A 567 -6.83 -28.67 -24.85
CA PHE A 567 -6.84 -29.82 -23.97
C PHE A 567 -8.26 -29.97 -23.39
N VAL A 568 -8.97 -31.04 -23.74
CA VAL A 568 -10.32 -31.28 -23.19
C VAL A 568 -10.19 -32.15 -21.94
N THR A 569 -10.49 -31.60 -20.76
CA THR A 569 -10.52 -32.35 -19.49
C THR A 569 -11.97 -32.62 -19.05
N LEU A 570 -12.34 -33.90 -19.01
CA LEU A 570 -13.63 -34.36 -18.50
C LEU A 570 -13.60 -34.35 -16.97
N THR A 571 -14.32 -33.42 -16.35
CA THR A 571 -14.63 -33.49 -14.92
C THR A 571 -15.96 -34.20 -14.69
N ASP A 572 -15.97 -35.52 -14.91
CA ASP A 572 -16.77 -36.50 -14.16
C ASP A 572 -16.26 -37.93 -14.47
N PRO A 573 -15.61 -38.66 -13.53
CA PRO A 573 -15.15 -40.04 -13.76
C PRO A 573 -16.28 -41.03 -14.05
N THR A 574 -17.54 -40.64 -13.83
CA THR A 574 -18.69 -41.55 -13.93
C THR A 574 -19.34 -41.58 -15.32
N ALA A 575 -19.01 -40.67 -16.23
CA ALA A 575 -19.72 -40.52 -17.49
C ALA A 575 -18.80 -40.73 -18.71
N ARG A 576 -18.65 -42.00 -19.15
CA ARG A 576 -18.04 -42.37 -20.45
C ARG A 576 -18.65 -41.49 -21.56
N GLY A 577 -17.83 -40.67 -22.20
CA GLY A 577 -18.22 -39.88 -23.36
C GLY A 577 -17.03 -39.07 -23.85
N THR A 578 -16.48 -39.46 -25.00
CA THR A 578 -15.39 -38.79 -25.69
C THR A 578 -15.90 -37.54 -26.40
N CYS A 579 -15.30 -36.38 -26.14
CA CYS A 579 -15.32 -35.26 -27.09
C CYS A 579 -14.30 -35.59 -28.18
N VAL A 580 -14.78 -35.82 -29.40
CA VAL A 580 -13.92 -35.94 -30.58
C VAL A 580 -13.74 -34.52 -31.12
N PRO A 581 -12.51 -34.01 -31.28
CA PRO A 581 -12.31 -32.83 -32.11
C PRO A 581 -12.70 -33.22 -33.54
N ASP A 582 -13.82 -32.68 -34.05
CA ASP A 582 -14.14 -32.75 -35.47
C ASP A 582 -13.00 -32.00 -36.20
N LEU A 583 -12.04 -32.77 -36.73
CA LEU A 583 -10.90 -32.26 -37.48
C LEU A 583 -11.35 -31.94 -38.91
N GLU A 584 -12.22 -30.95 -39.08
CA GLU A 584 -12.29 -30.20 -40.34
C GLU A 584 -11.43 -28.95 -40.18
N ILE A 585 -10.17 -29.06 -40.63
CA ILE A 585 -9.29 -27.90 -40.81
C ILE A 585 -9.84 -27.09 -41.98
N THR A 586 -10.84 -26.25 -41.70
CA THR A 586 -11.01 -24.99 -42.44
C THR A 586 -10.34 -23.91 -41.62
N ALA A 587 -9.01 -23.85 -41.75
CA ALA A 587 -8.31 -22.61 -41.51
C ALA A 587 -8.80 -21.61 -42.57
N GLU A 588 -9.90 -20.91 -42.33
CA GLU A 588 -10.02 -19.57 -42.88
C GLU A 588 -8.91 -18.77 -42.21
N MET A 589 -7.72 -18.76 -42.83
CA MET A 589 -6.68 -17.75 -42.59
C MET A 589 -7.21 -16.39 -43.05
N GLY A 590 -8.24 -15.90 -42.37
CA GLY A 590 -8.58 -14.49 -42.38
C GLY A 590 -7.54 -13.80 -41.53
N GLN A 591 -6.49 -13.24 -42.16
CA GLN A 591 -5.64 -12.25 -41.52
C GLN A 591 -6.54 -11.11 -41.03
N LEU A 592 -6.88 -11.10 -39.74
CA LEU A 592 -7.48 -9.94 -39.09
C LEU A 592 -6.37 -8.96 -38.73
N THR A 593 -5.81 -8.30 -39.75
CA THR A 593 -5.06 -7.07 -39.55
C THR A 593 -6.07 -5.95 -39.32
N ILE A 594 -6.56 -5.81 -38.09
CA ILE A 594 -7.41 -4.67 -37.74
C ILE A 594 -6.50 -3.43 -37.74
N ARG A 595 -6.57 -2.65 -38.82
CA ARG A 595 -5.91 -1.35 -38.94
C ARG A 595 -6.55 -0.40 -37.92
N ASN A 596 -5.73 0.31 -37.15
CA ASN A 596 -6.19 1.32 -36.19
C ASN A 596 -7.11 2.35 -36.88
N GLU A 597 -8.40 2.35 -36.55
CA GLU A 597 -9.27 3.50 -36.74
C GLU A 597 -9.39 4.22 -35.40
N TYR A 598 -8.57 5.25 -35.20
CA TYR A 598 -8.97 6.38 -34.37
C TYR A 598 -9.63 7.42 -35.29
N PRO A 599 -10.75 8.06 -34.90
CA PRO A 599 -11.43 9.03 -35.73
C PRO A 599 -10.58 10.30 -35.84
N THR A 600 -10.02 10.55 -37.02
CA THR A 600 -9.56 11.88 -37.42
C THR A 600 -10.79 12.76 -37.60
N LEU A 601 -10.88 13.83 -36.82
CA LEU A 601 -11.85 14.91 -37.04
C LEU A 601 -11.74 15.42 -38.49
N PRO A 602 -12.87 15.69 -39.17
CA PRO A 602 -12.85 16.11 -40.56
C PRO A 602 -12.33 17.56 -40.66
N THR A 603 -11.19 17.72 -41.31
CA THR A 603 -10.74 19.01 -41.86
C THR A 603 -11.60 19.29 -43.10
N THR A 604 -12.57 20.19 -42.96
CA THR A 604 -13.30 20.74 -44.11
C THR A 604 -12.39 21.72 -44.86
N SER A 605 -12.00 21.36 -46.08
CA SER A 605 -11.50 22.29 -47.07
C SER A 605 -12.32 22.16 -48.35
N ASP A 606 -13.15 23.15 -48.60
CA ASP A 606 -13.65 23.59 -49.90
C ASP A 606 -14.47 24.86 -49.64
N SER A 607 -14.52 25.91 -50.45
CA SER A 607 -13.65 26.44 -51.49
C SER A 607 -14.32 27.78 -51.89
N THR A 608 -13.49 28.76 -52.26
CA THR A 608 -13.77 29.80 -53.27
C THR A 608 -14.77 30.97 -53.04
N VAL A 609 -14.25 32.15 -53.46
CA VAL A 609 -14.90 33.35 -54.03
C VAL A 609 -15.16 34.55 -53.10
N GLY A 610 -14.41 35.64 -53.35
CA GLY A 610 -15.05 36.90 -53.73
C GLY A 610 -14.75 38.17 -52.91
N ASN A 611 -13.80 38.96 -53.39
CA ASN A 611 -13.77 40.45 -53.50
C ASN A 611 -14.65 41.32 -52.57
N TYR A 612 -14.06 42.35 -51.94
CA TYR A 612 -14.12 43.77 -52.40
C TYR A 612 -13.49 44.76 -51.37
N ASN A 613 -12.50 45.53 -51.85
CA ASN A 613 -12.19 46.96 -51.62
C ASN A 613 -12.54 47.69 -50.30
N ARG A 614 -11.53 48.37 -49.72
CA ARG A 614 -11.37 49.87 -49.69
C ARG A 614 -10.10 50.26 -48.91
N SER A 615 -9.14 50.97 -49.55
CA SER A 615 -8.83 52.42 -49.36
C SER A 615 -8.19 52.74 -47.99
N SER A 616 -7.24 53.63 -47.78
CA SER A 616 -6.43 54.58 -48.56
C SER A 616 -5.48 55.24 -47.53
N SER A 617 -4.22 55.42 -47.93
CA SER A 617 -3.18 56.40 -47.57
C SER A 617 -3.42 57.64 -46.68
N PHE A 618 -2.28 58.15 -46.16
CA PHE A 618 -1.89 59.45 -45.54
C PHE A 618 -1.76 59.47 -43.99
N VAL A 619 -0.55 59.48 -43.40
CA VAL A 619 0.44 60.59 -43.16
C VAL A 619 0.04 61.52 -42.00
N HIS A 620 0.75 61.46 -40.87
CA HIS A 620 1.61 62.54 -40.33
C HIS A 620 2.24 62.18 -38.94
N GLN A 621 3.57 62.17 -38.91
CA GLN A 621 4.49 62.47 -37.79
C GLN A 621 4.52 64.02 -37.56
N PRO A 622 5.37 64.64 -36.67
CA PRO A 622 6.01 64.24 -35.40
C PRO A 622 6.20 65.40 -34.34
N ARG A 623 6.89 65.08 -33.23
CA ARG A 623 7.95 65.84 -32.47
C ARG A 623 7.70 67.23 -31.83
N GLY A 624 8.24 67.37 -30.60
CA GLY A 624 9.28 68.37 -30.33
C GLY A 624 9.45 68.89 -28.89
N HIS A 625 10.72 68.86 -28.41
CA HIS A 625 11.46 69.78 -27.50
C HIS A 625 12.14 69.10 -26.29
N VAL A 626 13.36 69.46 -25.85
CA VAL A 626 14.55 70.17 -26.38
C VAL A 626 15.70 69.99 -25.36
N GLY A 627 16.95 70.02 -25.84
CA GLY A 627 18.15 70.42 -25.07
C GLY A 627 18.93 69.28 -24.40
N LYS A 628 20.25 69.34 -24.21
CA LYS A 628 21.40 70.05 -24.80
C LYS A 628 22.63 69.48 -24.04
N ASN A 629 23.80 69.53 -24.67
CA ASN A 629 25.15 69.59 -24.07
C ASN A 629 25.89 68.29 -23.65
N ASP A 630 26.95 68.03 -24.44
CA ASP A 630 28.37 68.06 -24.07
C ASP A 630 29.02 66.99 -23.17
N SER A 631 30.01 66.36 -23.80
CA SER A 631 31.41 66.19 -23.36
C SER A 631 31.78 65.19 -22.26
N SER A 632 32.62 64.25 -22.69
CA SER A 632 33.95 63.92 -22.12
C SER A 632 34.09 63.05 -20.86
N SER A 633 35.16 62.24 -20.94
CA SER A 633 36.06 61.75 -19.88
C SER A 633 35.77 60.39 -19.20
N THR A 634 36.54 59.40 -19.66
CA THR A 634 37.51 58.56 -18.90
C THR A 634 37.29 58.19 -17.43
N LEU A 635 37.53 56.88 -17.21
CA LEU A 635 38.25 56.25 -16.08
C LEU A 635 37.64 56.33 -14.68
N SER A 636 37.17 55.18 -14.18
CA SER A 636 37.73 54.42 -13.05
C SER A 636 37.07 53.04 -13.00
#